data_AF-G8JRI4-F1
#
_entry.id   AF-G8JRI4-F1
#
_cell.length_a   1.000
_cell.length_b   1.000
_cell.length_c   1.000
_cell.angle_alpha   90.00
_cell.angle_beta   90.00
_cell.angle_gamma   90.00
#
_symmetry.space_group_name_H-M   'P 1'
#
loop_
_entity.id
_entity.type
_entity.pdbx_description
1 polymer ?
#
loop_
_entity_poly.entity_id
_entity_poly.type
_entity_poly.pdbx_seq_one_letter_code
_entity_poly.pdbx_strand_id
1 'polypeptide(L)'
;MVDKLDAKKFKDILRDRLFTCLTQCSSSQPIVLIVQPNLVSLLNTLCPASQLTQKTQVTLIVKLDDDCVSNLKRIDLGSSKLVTLIDVRSDLKVPKPLHDLINEMPLNELDIIYATWEGHIDKYEKKLLPNHLELQLENIFPRLHPWYMLPLCFLDDILLNCNVLFTRDLQNLYYPKTTSFAKTTRTMLVNHLIDAVMSLCCENDITITHSISLGRYSKRFVDGLRSQLNDLETSEKQFQREMLYGEKHSGLQTNLIVIERQIDPLTPLLSQLTYSGMLNDIYGFTVDAKLKGLKPSDILEGANNETEVTLDYSMDNVWDDLKFINFGAVGTSLNIWAKELKDHYDSRHQVETVGEIKQFVDSLGEFQDRQRLLKLHTGISSKIMDHVNKEAIFQDLIDIEQDFCMNNLDNKVSCEKILDLMYAGAPREIILRLCCLLSLTKNGIRDKDFTILKTELVDTFGIDALMQLERLSKYGYILNKTVFSDYNSIKDFHTFSAWYDLCPQLDKSIDPLNPNEPTFSLCGIIPLSVRILESMYDRSVLLQNYSSQQPFVISRTPTLSKLEQLFESQYGPGIVDEQVWDQSTSAKTMIIGSAEKHTDLVILVFLGGITVAEIATIKFLQRRLRSKKVNKHFVVVTDGLLNSNAISQI
;
A
#
# COMPACT_ATOMS: atom_id res chain seq x y z
N MET A 1 -22.76 0.79 19.91
CA MET A 1 -22.23 1.65 18.85
C MET A 1 -20.76 1.33 18.71
N VAL A 2 -20.30 1.06 17.50
CA VAL A 2 -18.86 0.90 17.21
C VAL A 2 -18.31 2.31 17.05
N ASP A 3 -17.61 2.82 18.06
CA ASP A 3 -17.15 4.21 18.08
C ASP A 3 -15.86 4.43 17.26
N LYS A 4 -15.20 3.35 16.80
CA LYS A 4 -13.96 3.39 16.01
C LYS A 4 -13.84 2.15 15.11
N LEU A 5 -13.33 2.33 13.90
CA LEU A 5 -12.92 1.22 13.03
C LEU A 5 -11.84 0.38 13.74
N ASP A 6 -12.10 -0.92 13.91
CA ASP A 6 -11.12 -1.89 14.37
C ASP A 6 -10.83 -2.90 13.25
N ALA A 7 -9.85 -2.56 12.41
CA ALA A 7 -9.41 -3.43 11.34
C ALA A 7 -8.45 -4.53 11.83
N LYS A 8 -7.93 -4.46 13.06
CA LYS A 8 -7.00 -5.49 13.59
C LYS A 8 -7.71 -6.83 13.74
N LYS A 9 -9.00 -6.82 14.09
CA LYS A 9 -9.84 -8.02 14.17
C LYS A 9 -9.97 -8.79 12.84
N PHE A 10 -9.71 -8.15 11.69
CA PHE A 10 -9.84 -8.81 10.38
C PHE A 10 -8.87 -9.97 10.20
N LYS A 11 -7.71 -9.89 10.85
CA LYS A 11 -6.75 -10.99 10.92
C LYS A 11 -7.36 -12.23 11.57
N ASP A 12 -8.03 -12.06 12.71
CA ASP A 12 -8.68 -13.14 13.43
C ASP A 12 -9.88 -13.71 12.65
N ILE A 13 -10.72 -12.84 12.09
CA ILE A 13 -11.86 -13.25 11.25
C ILE A 13 -11.37 -14.07 10.05
N LEU A 14 -10.32 -13.61 9.36
CA LEU A 14 -9.78 -14.30 8.19
C LEU A 14 -9.20 -15.68 8.53
N ARG A 15 -8.51 -15.79 9.68
CA ARG A 15 -8.03 -17.07 10.23
C ARG A 15 -9.19 -18.02 10.51
N ASP A 16 -10.23 -17.55 11.19
CA ASP A 16 -11.35 -18.39 11.60
C ASP A 16 -12.18 -18.86 10.39
N ARG A 17 -12.31 -18.00 9.36
CA ARG A 17 -12.86 -18.37 8.03
C ARG A 17 -12.06 -19.52 7.39
N LEU A 18 -10.72 -19.45 7.39
CA LEU A 18 -9.86 -20.52 6.86
C LEU A 18 -10.03 -21.83 7.63
N PHE A 19 -10.04 -21.78 8.96
CA PHE A 19 -10.21 -22.97 9.80
C PHE A 19 -11.56 -23.65 9.55
N THR A 20 -12.60 -22.86 9.31
CA THR A 20 -13.92 -23.36 8.94
C THR A 20 -13.88 -24.08 7.60
N CYS A 21 -13.27 -23.50 6.56
CA CYS A 21 -13.10 -24.14 5.25
C CYS A 21 -12.31 -25.45 5.35
N LEU A 22 -11.19 -25.47 6.08
CA LEU A 22 -10.38 -26.67 6.27
C LEU A 22 -11.15 -27.77 7.00
N THR A 23 -11.94 -27.42 8.02
CA THR A 23 -12.77 -28.37 8.76
C THR A 23 -13.85 -28.99 7.88
N GLN A 24 -14.49 -28.17 7.02
CA GLN A 24 -15.48 -28.62 6.04
C GLN A 24 -14.87 -29.56 4.99
N CYS A 25 -13.64 -29.31 4.55
CA CYS A 25 -12.94 -30.17 3.58
C CYS A 25 -12.57 -31.53 4.19
N SER A 26 -12.21 -31.57 5.48
CA SER A 26 -11.62 -32.76 6.10
C SER A 26 -12.51 -34.01 6.08
N SER A 27 -13.83 -33.86 6.21
CA SER A 27 -14.76 -34.99 6.41
C SER A 27 -14.33 -35.97 7.53
N SER A 28 -13.62 -35.51 8.57
CA SER A 28 -13.01 -36.33 9.64
C SER A 28 -11.76 -37.14 9.24
N GLN A 29 -11.14 -36.83 8.11
CA GLN A 29 -9.86 -37.40 7.65
C GLN A 29 -8.70 -36.40 7.83
N PRO A 30 -7.47 -36.89 8.08
CA PRO A 30 -6.27 -36.05 8.08
C PRO A 30 -6.12 -35.27 6.77
N ILE A 31 -5.63 -34.04 6.82
CA ILE A 31 -5.41 -33.19 5.64
C ILE A 31 -3.91 -33.03 5.39
N VAL A 32 -3.50 -33.27 4.15
CA VAL A 32 -2.25 -32.76 3.58
C VAL A 32 -2.56 -31.44 2.87
N LEU A 33 -2.08 -30.34 3.45
CA LEU A 33 -2.34 -28.99 2.96
C LEU A 33 -1.25 -28.58 1.98
N ILE A 34 -1.61 -28.40 0.72
CA ILE A 34 -0.72 -27.96 -0.36
C ILE A 34 -0.91 -26.45 -0.55
N VAL A 35 0.11 -25.64 -0.28
CA VAL A 35 -0.01 -24.17 -0.21
C VAL A 35 0.76 -23.50 -1.34
N GLN A 36 0.09 -22.61 -2.08
CA GLN A 36 0.75 -21.73 -3.05
C GLN A 36 1.80 -20.84 -2.37
N PRO A 37 3.04 -20.73 -2.91
CA PRO A 37 4.15 -20.05 -2.22
C PRO A 37 3.86 -18.62 -1.74
N ASN A 38 3.09 -17.83 -2.47
CA ASN A 38 2.70 -16.46 -2.11
C ASN A 38 1.76 -16.39 -0.90
N LEU A 39 1.02 -17.46 -0.60
CA LEU A 39 0.12 -17.53 0.56
C LEU A 39 0.81 -18.02 1.84
N VAL A 40 2.05 -18.54 1.74
CA VAL A 40 2.79 -19.04 2.92
C VAL A 40 3.07 -17.92 3.92
N SER A 41 3.50 -16.74 3.44
CA SER A 41 3.71 -15.56 4.29
C SER A 41 2.40 -15.13 4.97
N LEU A 42 1.30 -15.09 4.23
CA LEU A 42 0.00 -14.78 4.79
C LEU A 42 -0.44 -15.77 5.87
N LEU A 43 -0.30 -17.08 5.63
CA LEU A 43 -0.63 -18.10 6.63
C LEU A 43 0.17 -17.92 7.92
N ASN A 44 1.48 -17.65 7.79
CA ASN A 44 2.35 -17.39 8.94
C ASN A 44 1.92 -16.14 9.72
N THR A 45 1.41 -15.12 9.02
CA THR A 45 0.81 -13.95 9.69
C THR A 45 -0.42 -14.38 10.48
N LEU A 46 -1.33 -15.16 9.89
CA LEU A 46 -2.63 -15.50 10.49
C LEU A 46 -2.52 -16.40 11.72
N CYS A 47 -1.68 -17.43 11.67
CA CYS A 47 -1.46 -18.32 12.81
C CYS A 47 -0.14 -19.10 12.71
N PRO A 48 0.49 -19.45 13.84
CA PRO A 48 1.59 -20.41 13.86
C PRO A 48 1.15 -21.80 13.37
N ALA A 49 2.08 -22.55 12.78
CA ALA A 49 1.81 -23.92 12.32
C ALA A 49 1.27 -24.85 13.42
N SER A 50 1.71 -24.68 14.67
CA SER A 50 1.20 -25.43 15.83
C SER A 50 -0.28 -25.16 16.12
N GLN A 51 -0.73 -23.92 15.93
CA GLN A 51 -2.14 -23.58 16.10
C GLN A 51 -2.98 -24.17 14.98
N LEU A 52 -2.47 -24.14 13.74
CA LEU A 52 -3.15 -24.74 12.58
C LEU A 52 -3.37 -26.24 12.77
N THR A 53 -2.35 -26.99 13.20
CA THR A 53 -2.45 -28.45 13.41
C THR A 53 -3.30 -28.82 14.63
N GLN A 54 -3.39 -27.96 15.65
CA GLN A 54 -4.25 -28.21 16.83
C GLN A 54 -5.73 -27.92 16.56
N LYS A 55 -6.02 -26.89 15.76
CA LYS A 55 -7.40 -26.41 15.51
C LYS A 55 -8.04 -27.04 14.28
N THR A 56 -7.25 -27.67 13.41
CA THR A 56 -7.72 -28.31 12.17
C THR A 56 -7.18 -29.74 12.08
N GLN A 57 -7.55 -30.45 11.02
CA GLN A 57 -7.06 -31.82 10.78
C GLN A 57 -5.80 -31.85 9.90
N VAL A 58 -5.14 -30.70 9.71
CA VAL A 58 -3.90 -30.60 8.93
C VAL A 58 -2.77 -31.32 9.67
N THR A 59 -2.16 -32.30 9.01
CA THR A 59 -1.03 -33.08 9.54
C THR A 59 0.29 -32.72 8.86
N LEU A 60 0.23 -32.32 7.58
CA LEU A 60 1.39 -31.99 6.77
C LEU A 60 1.08 -30.77 5.91
N ILE A 61 2.08 -29.88 5.76
CA ILE A 61 2.03 -28.73 4.88
C ILE A 61 3.11 -28.89 3.82
N VAL A 62 2.72 -28.82 2.54
CA VAL A 62 3.61 -28.94 1.37
C VAL A 62 3.48 -27.68 0.54
N LYS A 63 4.58 -27.17 -0.02
CA LYS A 63 4.53 -26.04 -0.95
C LYS A 63 4.11 -26.51 -2.34
N LEU A 64 3.30 -25.70 -3.03
CA LEU A 64 2.93 -25.92 -4.42
C LEU A 64 4.03 -25.36 -5.34
N ASP A 65 5.13 -26.10 -5.46
CA ASP A 65 6.27 -25.84 -6.34
C ASP A 65 6.40 -26.92 -7.43
N ASP A 66 7.39 -26.78 -8.33
CA ASP A 66 7.60 -27.72 -9.44
C ASP A 66 7.92 -29.15 -8.97
N ASP A 67 8.45 -29.30 -7.75
CA ASP A 67 8.77 -30.60 -7.14
C ASP A 67 7.61 -31.19 -6.33
N CYS A 68 6.50 -30.46 -6.17
CA CYS A 68 5.37 -30.81 -5.29
C CYS A 68 4.84 -32.22 -5.54
N VAL A 69 4.53 -32.55 -6.79
CA VAL A 69 3.98 -33.87 -7.17
C VAL A 69 4.98 -34.98 -6.90
N SER A 70 6.27 -34.73 -7.17
CA SER A 70 7.33 -35.71 -6.91
C SER A 70 7.51 -35.99 -5.41
N ASN A 71 7.35 -34.95 -4.58
CA ASN A 71 7.44 -35.05 -3.13
C ASN A 71 6.22 -35.77 -2.56
N LEU A 72 5.00 -35.48 -3.05
CA LEU A 72 3.78 -36.16 -2.64
C LEU A 72 3.82 -37.65 -2.97
N LYS A 73 4.32 -38.04 -4.16
CA LYS A 73 4.49 -39.44 -4.55
C LYS A 73 5.46 -40.23 -3.67
N ARG A 74 6.35 -39.56 -2.93
CA ARG A 74 7.32 -40.18 -2.00
C ARG A 74 6.77 -40.36 -0.59
N ILE A 75 5.67 -39.70 -0.27
CA ILE A 75 5.08 -39.70 1.08
C ILE A 75 3.93 -40.72 1.09
N ASP A 76 3.84 -41.51 2.17
CA ASP A 76 2.66 -42.34 2.40
C ASP A 76 1.49 -41.44 2.82
N LEU A 77 0.59 -41.19 1.87
CA LEU A 77 -0.58 -40.34 2.08
C LEU A 77 -1.66 -41.03 2.93
N GLY A 78 -1.61 -42.36 3.09
CA GLY A 78 -2.58 -43.12 3.88
C GLY A 78 -4.04 -42.82 3.48
N SER A 79 -4.87 -42.46 4.45
CA SER A 79 -6.26 -41.99 4.23
C SER A 79 -6.39 -40.46 4.25
N SER A 80 -5.29 -39.74 4.01
CA SER A 80 -5.27 -38.28 4.12
C SER A 80 -5.87 -37.66 2.86
N LYS A 81 -6.66 -36.61 3.06
CA LYS A 81 -7.25 -35.84 1.97
C LYS A 81 -6.27 -34.77 1.49
N LEU A 82 -6.24 -34.54 0.18
CA LEU A 82 -5.43 -33.48 -0.41
C LEU A 82 -6.27 -32.19 -0.48
N VAL A 83 -5.80 -31.14 0.20
CA VAL A 83 -6.44 -29.82 0.13
C VAL A 83 -5.43 -28.82 -0.37
N THR A 84 -5.73 -28.16 -1.48
CA THR A 84 -4.84 -27.18 -2.11
C THR A 84 -5.34 -25.77 -1.87
N LEU A 85 -4.47 -24.91 -1.34
CA LEU A 85 -4.73 -23.51 -1.06
C LEU A 85 -4.07 -22.61 -2.12
N ILE A 86 -4.88 -21.88 -2.89
CA ILE A 86 -4.41 -21.02 -4.00
C ILE A 86 -4.95 -19.59 -3.90
N ASP A 87 -4.28 -18.64 -4.53
CA ASP A 87 -4.76 -17.26 -4.67
C ASP A 87 -5.16 -16.98 -6.10
N VAL A 88 -6.45 -16.72 -6.32
CA VAL A 88 -6.99 -16.43 -7.66
C VAL A 88 -7.27 -14.95 -7.87
N ARG A 89 -6.98 -14.10 -6.88
CA ARG A 89 -7.28 -12.66 -6.94
C ARG A 89 -6.34 -11.93 -7.89
N SER A 90 -5.05 -12.20 -7.89
CA SER A 90 -4.09 -11.49 -8.76
C SER A 90 -3.63 -12.30 -9.96
N ASP A 91 -3.85 -13.62 -9.96
CA ASP A 91 -3.28 -14.52 -10.96
C ASP A 91 -4.09 -14.51 -12.26
N LEU A 92 -3.38 -14.28 -13.37
CA LEU A 92 -3.95 -14.29 -14.73
C LEU A 92 -3.93 -15.68 -15.37
N LYS A 93 -3.20 -16.63 -14.78
CA LYS A 93 -3.00 -17.99 -15.28
C LYS A 93 -3.00 -18.98 -14.14
N VAL A 94 -3.49 -20.19 -14.42
CA VAL A 94 -3.40 -21.30 -13.49
C VAL A 94 -1.92 -21.69 -13.31
N PRO A 95 -1.43 -21.87 -12.06
CA PRO A 95 -0.08 -22.36 -11.81
C PRO A 95 0.18 -23.69 -12.52
N LYS A 96 1.31 -23.81 -13.24
CA LYS A 96 1.70 -25.09 -13.84
C LYS A 96 1.78 -26.23 -12.80
N PRO A 97 2.36 -26.04 -11.59
CA PRO A 97 2.33 -27.08 -10.56
C PRO A 97 0.92 -27.51 -10.13
N LEU A 98 -0.07 -26.60 -10.19
CA LEU A 98 -1.46 -26.95 -9.90
C LEU A 98 -2.03 -27.83 -11.01
N HIS A 99 -1.76 -27.48 -12.26
CA HIS A 99 -2.17 -28.27 -13.42
C HIS A 99 -1.53 -29.68 -13.38
N ASP A 100 -0.24 -29.78 -13.04
CA ASP A 100 0.47 -31.05 -12.91
C ASP A 100 -0.10 -31.88 -11.74
N LEU A 101 -0.41 -31.25 -10.60
CA LEU A 101 -1.05 -31.89 -9.46
C LEU A 101 -2.43 -32.46 -9.81
N ILE A 102 -3.27 -31.67 -10.49
CA ILE A 102 -4.61 -32.07 -10.91
C ILE A 102 -4.57 -33.26 -11.88
N ASN A 103 -3.62 -33.27 -12.82
CA ASN A 103 -3.55 -34.34 -13.82
C ASN A 103 -2.88 -35.63 -13.31
N GLU A 104 -1.92 -35.52 -12.40
CA GLU A 104 -1.12 -36.67 -11.96
C GLU A 104 -1.62 -37.36 -10.69
N MET A 105 -2.47 -36.71 -9.89
CA MET A 105 -3.05 -37.25 -8.66
C MET A 105 -4.53 -37.65 -8.82
N PRO A 106 -5.02 -38.66 -8.09
CA PRO A 106 -6.43 -39.06 -8.16
C PRO A 106 -7.37 -37.93 -7.68
N LEU A 107 -8.17 -37.41 -8.61
CA LEU A 107 -9.03 -36.23 -8.43
C LEU A 107 -10.16 -36.38 -7.42
N ASN A 108 -10.59 -37.61 -7.12
CA ASN A 108 -11.71 -37.87 -6.22
C ASN A 108 -11.43 -37.44 -4.76
N GLU A 109 -10.20 -37.05 -4.44
CA GLU A 109 -9.75 -36.65 -3.10
C GLU A 109 -9.25 -35.20 -3.02
N LEU A 110 -9.29 -34.43 -4.12
CA LEU A 110 -8.72 -33.07 -4.17
C LEU A 110 -9.79 -31.99 -3.93
N ASP A 111 -9.71 -31.30 -2.79
CA ASP A 111 -10.39 -30.02 -2.58
C ASP A 111 -9.45 -28.86 -2.90
N ILE A 112 -9.98 -27.79 -3.47
CA ILE A 112 -9.26 -26.53 -3.66
C ILE A 112 -9.94 -25.45 -2.85
N ILE A 113 -9.22 -24.91 -1.87
CA ILE A 113 -9.57 -23.67 -1.19
C ILE A 113 -8.91 -22.53 -1.97
N TYR A 114 -9.69 -21.56 -2.44
CA TYR A 114 -9.16 -20.43 -3.21
C TYR A 114 -9.44 -19.11 -2.52
N ALA A 115 -8.41 -18.30 -2.34
CA ALA A 115 -8.53 -16.94 -1.84
C ALA A 115 -9.28 -16.09 -2.87
N THR A 116 -10.38 -15.49 -2.46
CA THR A 116 -11.19 -14.58 -3.29
C THR A 116 -11.80 -13.50 -2.42
N TRP A 117 -12.24 -12.40 -3.01
CA TRP A 117 -13.08 -11.46 -2.28
C TRP A 117 -14.50 -12.00 -2.14
N GLU A 118 -15.19 -11.57 -1.08
CA GLU A 118 -16.62 -11.79 -0.93
C GLU A 118 -17.37 -10.86 -1.89
N GLY A 119 -17.32 -11.22 -3.17
CA GLY A 119 -18.19 -10.61 -4.17
C GLY A 119 -19.59 -11.14 -3.97
N HIS A 120 -20.59 -10.26 -3.98
CA HIS A 120 -21.97 -10.68 -4.14
C HIS A 120 -22.17 -11.10 -5.60
N ILE A 121 -21.61 -12.26 -5.96
CA ILE A 121 -21.83 -12.93 -7.23
C ILE A 121 -23.34 -13.06 -7.39
N ASP A 122 -23.83 -12.66 -8.57
CA ASP A 122 -25.22 -12.83 -8.98
C ASP A 122 -25.72 -14.18 -8.48
N LYS A 123 -26.83 -14.16 -7.72
CA LYS A 123 -27.52 -15.37 -7.23
C LYS A 123 -27.91 -16.35 -8.35
N TYR A 124 -27.67 -15.98 -9.62
CA TYR A 124 -28.06 -16.67 -10.83
C TYR A 124 -26.92 -17.41 -11.55
N GLU A 125 -25.63 -17.10 -11.32
CA GLU A 125 -24.50 -17.86 -11.89
C GLU A 125 -23.52 -18.28 -10.79
N LYS A 126 -23.61 -19.54 -10.32
CA LYS A 126 -22.65 -20.16 -9.39
C LYS A 126 -21.30 -20.47 -10.06
N LYS A 127 -20.67 -19.51 -10.74
CA LYS A 127 -19.29 -19.68 -11.17
C LYS A 127 -18.36 -19.45 -9.99
N LEU A 128 -17.67 -20.52 -9.60
CA LEU A 128 -16.79 -20.54 -8.42
C LEU A 128 -15.41 -19.95 -8.72
N LEU A 129 -14.99 -19.88 -9.98
CA LEU A 129 -13.71 -19.27 -10.38
C LEU A 129 -13.92 -18.19 -11.43
N PRO A 130 -12.98 -17.22 -11.54
CA PRO A 130 -12.95 -16.32 -12.68
C PRO A 130 -12.90 -17.10 -13.99
N ASN A 131 -13.72 -16.70 -14.98
CA ASN A 131 -13.85 -17.40 -16.27
C ASN A 131 -12.49 -17.72 -16.92
N HIS A 132 -11.50 -16.82 -16.82
CA HIS A 132 -10.18 -17.02 -17.43
C HIS A 132 -9.37 -18.13 -16.78
N LEU A 133 -9.56 -18.41 -15.49
CA LEU A 133 -8.92 -19.53 -14.79
C LEU A 133 -9.71 -20.82 -14.96
N GLU A 134 -11.04 -20.75 -14.92
CA GLU A 134 -11.91 -21.91 -15.11
C GLU A 134 -11.69 -22.57 -16.48
N LEU A 135 -11.55 -21.76 -17.54
CA LEU A 135 -11.24 -22.25 -18.89
C LEU A 135 -9.90 -22.99 -18.99
N GLN A 136 -8.96 -22.76 -18.07
CA GLN A 136 -7.65 -23.41 -18.05
C GLN A 136 -7.64 -24.73 -17.29
N LEU A 137 -8.73 -25.10 -16.60
CA LEU A 137 -8.84 -26.30 -15.76
C LEU A 137 -9.57 -27.47 -16.46
N GLU A 138 -9.54 -27.53 -17.80
CA GLU A 138 -10.14 -28.53 -18.70
C GLU A 138 -10.79 -29.78 -18.06
N ASN A 139 -12.12 -29.93 -18.17
CA ASN A 139 -12.93 -31.12 -17.85
C ASN A 139 -12.79 -31.77 -16.46
N ILE A 140 -12.04 -31.17 -15.55
CA ILE A 140 -11.81 -31.65 -14.20
C ILE A 140 -12.39 -30.63 -13.22
N PHE A 141 -13.42 -31.04 -12.47
CA PHE A 141 -14.09 -30.18 -11.50
C PHE A 141 -13.69 -30.59 -10.08
N PRO A 142 -12.56 -30.08 -9.55
CA PRO A 142 -12.26 -30.25 -8.14
C PRO A 142 -13.37 -29.60 -7.30
N ARG A 143 -13.51 -30.01 -6.05
CA ARG A 143 -14.43 -29.35 -5.11
C ARG A 143 -13.82 -28.01 -4.72
N LEU A 144 -14.49 -26.93 -5.09
CA LEU A 144 -14.02 -25.57 -4.89
C LEU A 144 -14.66 -24.95 -3.65
N HIS A 145 -13.84 -24.40 -2.76
CA HIS A 145 -14.26 -23.75 -1.53
C HIS A 145 -13.70 -22.32 -1.47
N PRO A 146 -14.54 -21.28 -1.50
CA PRO A 146 -14.05 -19.91 -1.41
C PRO A 146 -13.51 -19.61 -0.01
N TRP A 147 -12.33 -19.01 0.06
CA TRP A 147 -11.80 -18.38 1.25
C TRP A 147 -11.90 -16.86 1.09
N TYR A 148 -12.92 -16.28 1.72
CA TYR A 148 -13.24 -14.87 1.56
C TYR A 148 -12.28 -13.96 2.33
N MET A 149 -11.48 -13.23 1.56
CA MET A 149 -10.41 -12.36 2.03
C MET A 149 -10.93 -11.05 2.60
N LEU A 150 -10.20 -10.52 3.57
CA LEU A 150 -10.40 -9.18 4.12
C LEU A 150 -9.10 -8.37 3.92
N PRO A 151 -9.19 -7.03 3.77
CA PRO A 151 -7.99 -6.20 3.68
C PRO A 151 -7.27 -6.17 5.04
N LEU A 152 -5.95 -6.33 5.07
CA LEU A 152 -5.19 -6.49 6.32
C LEU A 152 -4.32 -5.26 6.62
N CYS A 153 -4.20 -4.92 7.91
CA CYS A 153 -3.26 -3.89 8.36
C CYS A 153 -1.82 -4.25 7.98
N PHE A 154 -1.08 -3.30 7.44
CA PHE A 154 0.28 -3.48 6.94
C PHE A 154 1.16 -2.30 7.35
N LEU A 155 2.31 -2.53 7.99
CA LEU A 155 3.23 -1.52 8.57
C LEU A 155 2.64 -0.57 9.63
N ASP A 156 1.33 -0.37 9.64
CA ASP A 156 0.61 0.56 10.50
C ASP A 156 -0.88 0.18 10.61
N ASP A 157 -1.56 0.72 11.62
CA ASP A 157 -3.00 0.49 11.83
C ASP A 157 -3.89 1.23 10.83
N ILE A 158 -3.39 2.31 10.21
CA ILE A 158 -4.15 3.06 9.20
C ILE A 158 -4.06 2.49 7.79
N LEU A 159 -3.14 1.55 7.52
CA LEU A 159 -2.87 1.06 6.16
C LEU A 159 -3.42 -0.34 5.97
N LEU A 160 -4.51 -0.46 5.22
CA LEU A 160 -5.13 -1.71 4.80
C LEU A 160 -4.66 -2.08 3.39
N ASN A 161 -3.84 -3.12 3.30
CA ASN A 161 -3.28 -3.59 2.05
C ASN A 161 -4.00 -4.85 1.56
N CYS A 162 -4.46 -4.82 0.32
CA CYS A 162 -5.15 -5.93 -0.33
C CYS A 162 -4.18 -6.95 -0.94
N ASN A 163 -2.92 -6.53 -1.22
CA ASN A 163 -1.86 -7.32 -1.86
C ASN A 163 -2.30 -7.95 -3.19
N VAL A 164 -2.96 -7.17 -4.04
CA VAL A 164 -3.44 -7.59 -5.37
C VAL A 164 -2.87 -6.77 -6.52
N LEU A 165 -2.03 -5.76 -6.26
CA LEU A 165 -1.43 -4.93 -7.31
C LEU A 165 -0.47 -5.72 -8.22
N PHE A 166 0.18 -6.75 -7.69
CA PHE A 166 1.15 -7.55 -8.42
C PHE A 166 0.68 -9.00 -8.57
N THR A 167 0.95 -9.59 -9.74
CA THR A 167 0.80 -11.04 -9.93
C THR A 167 1.90 -11.80 -9.17
N ARG A 168 1.76 -13.12 -9.07
CA ARG A 168 2.83 -14.01 -8.57
C ARG A 168 4.19 -13.81 -9.24
N ASP A 169 4.20 -13.42 -10.52
CA ASP A 169 5.41 -13.22 -11.33
C ASP A 169 5.90 -11.76 -11.26
N LEU A 170 5.45 -11.02 -10.25
CA LEU A 170 5.78 -9.61 -10.00
C LEU A 170 5.40 -8.69 -11.17
N GLN A 171 4.35 -9.03 -11.93
CA GLN A 171 3.81 -8.13 -12.94
C GLN A 171 2.81 -7.18 -12.31
N ASN A 172 2.99 -5.87 -12.55
CA ASN A 172 2.06 -4.86 -12.08
C ASN A 172 0.73 -4.94 -12.86
N LEU A 173 -0.40 -5.07 -12.18
CA LEU A 173 -1.73 -5.14 -12.81
C LEU A 173 -2.31 -3.77 -13.17
N TYR A 174 -1.81 -2.67 -12.58
CA TYR A 174 -2.21 -1.33 -13.00
C TYR A 174 -1.40 -0.87 -14.24
N TYR A 175 -0.17 -1.36 -14.37
CA TYR A 175 0.74 -1.14 -15.49
C TYR A 175 1.29 -2.47 -16.06
N PRO A 176 0.45 -3.33 -16.65
CA PRO A 176 0.91 -4.62 -17.15
C PRO A 176 1.94 -4.49 -18.26
N LYS A 177 2.88 -5.43 -18.33
CA LYS A 177 3.90 -5.46 -19.41
C LYS A 177 3.24 -5.43 -20.80
N THR A 178 2.12 -6.13 -20.95
CA THR A 178 1.31 -6.12 -22.17
C THR A 178 0.22 -5.05 -22.06
N THR A 179 0.42 -3.92 -22.72
CA THR A 179 -0.49 -2.76 -22.66
C THR A 179 -1.93 -3.04 -23.10
N SER A 180 -2.17 -4.02 -23.98
CA SER A 180 -3.53 -4.42 -24.35
C SER A 180 -4.35 -4.98 -23.18
N PHE A 181 -3.70 -5.48 -22.13
CA PHE A 181 -4.36 -5.96 -20.91
C PHE A 181 -4.68 -4.84 -19.91
N ALA A 182 -4.18 -3.62 -20.10
CA ALA A 182 -4.27 -2.54 -19.11
C ALA A 182 -5.72 -2.21 -18.71
N LYS A 183 -6.66 -2.18 -19.67
CA LYS A 183 -8.08 -1.91 -19.37
C LYS A 183 -8.70 -3.00 -18.49
N THR A 184 -8.43 -4.26 -18.82
CA THR A 184 -9.00 -5.42 -18.13
C THR A 184 -8.44 -5.54 -16.72
N THR A 185 -7.12 -5.48 -16.59
CA THR A 185 -6.41 -5.60 -15.31
C THR A 185 -6.71 -4.45 -14.35
N ARG A 186 -6.82 -3.20 -14.82
CA ARG A 186 -7.31 -2.08 -14.00
C ARG A 186 -8.75 -2.24 -13.57
N THR A 187 -9.63 -2.74 -14.44
CA THR A 187 -11.03 -3.02 -14.07
C THR A 187 -11.11 -4.11 -13.00
N MET A 188 -10.26 -5.14 -13.11
CA MET A 188 -10.13 -6.19 -12.10
C MET A 188 -9.65 -5.63 -10.75
N LEU A 189 -8.64 -4.75 -10.74
CA LEU A 189 -8.21 -4.05 -9.53
C LEU A 189 -9.31 -3.20 -8.90
N VAL A 190 -10.07 -2.45 -9.72
CA VAL A 190 -11.23 -1.68 -9.26
C VAL A 190 -12.22 -2.58 -8.54
N ASN A 191 -12.61 -3.70 -9.16
CA ASN A 191 -13.58 -4.63 -8.56
C ASN A 191 -13.05 -5.21 -7.23
N HIS A 192 -11.79 -5.63 -7.17
CA HIS A 192 -11.20 -6.12 -5.92
C HIS A 192 -11.23 -5.10 -4.79
N LEU A 193 -10.89 -3.84 -5.10
CA LEU A 193 -10.95 -2.79 -4.10
C LEU A 193 -12.39 -2.47 -3.69
N ILE A 194 -13.36 -2.54 -4.62
CA ILE A 194 -14.78 -2.38 -4.29
C ILE A 194 -15.15 -3.45 -3.26
N ASP A 195 -14.90 -4.74 -3.55
CA ASP A 195 -15.23 -5.84 -2.65
C ASP A 195 -14.51 -5.72 -1.29
N ALA A 196 -13.26 -5.25 -1.28
CA ALA A 196 -12.50 -5.00 -0.06
C ALA A 196 -13.13 -3.88 0.80
N VAL A 197 -13.52 -2.76 0.20
CA VAL A 197 -14.18 -1.65 0.90
C VAL A 197 -15.61 -2.02 1.31
N MET A 198 -16.33 -2.80 0.50
CA MET A 198 -17.61 -3.39 0.86
C MET A 198 -17.49 -4.23 2.14
N SER A 199 -16.54 -5.17 2.16
CA SER A 199 -16.29 -6.03 3.32
C SER A 199 -15.93 -5.19 4.55
N LEU A 200 -15.11 -4.15 4.37
CA LEU A 200 -14.76 -3.22 5.44
C LEU A 200 -16.00 -2.51 6.02
N CYS A 201 -16.92 -2.07 5.15
CA CYS A 201 -18.14 -1.38 5.55
C CYS A 201 -19.13 -2.31 6.25
N CYS A 202 -19.35 -3.51 5.71
CA CYS A 202 -20.26 -4.50 6.27
C CYS A 202 -19.81 -4.99 7.66
N GLU A 203 -18.52 -5.31 7.82
CA GLU A 203 -17.96 -5.86 9.08
C GLU A 203 -17.85 -4.83 10.22
N ASN A 204 -18.04 -3.53 9.93
CA ASN A 204 -17.94 -2.44 10.90
C ASN A 204 -19.16 -1.52 10.93
N ASP A 205 -20.25 -1.86 10.23
CA ASP A 205 -21.47 -1.04 10.14
C ASP A 205 -21.15 0.42 9.74
N ILE A 206 -20.39 0.59 8.66
CA ILE A 206 -19.97 1.90 8.16
C ILE A 206 -20.95 2.39 7.09
N THR A 207 -21.40 3.63 7.22
CA THR A 207 -22.20 4.32 6.21
C THR A 207 -21.38 5.41 5.52
N ILE A 208 -21.21 5.30 4.20
CA ILE A 208 -20.56 6.33 3.39
C ILE A 208 -21.55 7.46 3.11
N THR A 209 -21.17 8.69 3.42
CA THR A 209 -22.04 9.88 3.29
C THR A 209 -21.67 10.76 2.10
N HIS A 210 -20.37 10.85 1.80
CA HIS A 210 -19.81 11.69 0.73
C HIS A 210 -18.66 10.93 0.08
N SER A 211 -18.53 11.08 -1.24
CA SER A 211 -17.41 10.52 -1.98
C SER A 211 -16.78 11.54 -2.93
N ILE A 212 -15.45 11.54 -3.00
CA ILE A 212 -14.70 12.23 -4.06
C ILE A 212 -13.88 11.21 -4.82
N SER A 213 -13.91 11.28 -6.14
CA SER A 213 -13.05 10.47 -7.00
C SER A 213 -12.12 11.34 -7.84
N LEU A 214 -10.86 10.93 -7.91
CA LEU A 214 -9.81 11.51 -8.73
C LEU A 214 -9.32 10.44 -9.70
N GLY A 215 -9.80 10.49 -10.94
CA GLY A 215 -9.51 9.55 -12.01
C GLY A 215 -10.75 8.83 -12.57
N ARG A 216 -10.63 8.29 -13.78
CA ARG A 216 -11.74 7.62 -14.48
C ARG A 216 -12.12 6.27 -13.86
N TYR A 217 -11.14 5.48 -13.46
CA TYR A 217 -11.34 4.24 -12.71
C TYR A 217 -11.74 4.52 -11.25
N SER A 218 -11.29 5.62 -10.64
CA SER A 218 -11.77 6.09 -9.33
C SER A 218 -13.26 6.40 -9.37
N LYS A 219 -13.74 7.06 -10.43
CA LYS A 219 -15.18 7.29 -10.63
C LYS A 219 -15.95 5.98 -10.78
N ARG A 220 -15.46 5.08 -11.65
CA ARG A 220 -16.06 3.74 -11.81
C ARG A 220 -16.10 2.95 -10.51
N PHE A 221 -15.08 3.09 -9.66
CA PHE A 221 -15.04 2.52 -8.33
C PHE A 221 -16.19 3.05 -7.48
N VAL A 222 -16.34 4.38 -7.38
CA VAL A 222 -17.37 5.02 -6.55
C VAL A 222 -18.77 4.63 -7.02
N ASP A 223 -19.01 4.70 -8.33
CA ASP A 223 -20.30 4.33 -8.93
C ASP A 223 -20.63 2.85 -8.68
N GLY A 224 -19.64 1.96 -8.86
CA GLY A 224 -19.80 0.52 -8.64
C GLY A 224 -20.05 0.17 -7.18
N LEU A 225 -19.29 0.76 -6.26
CA LEU A 225 -19.46 0.58 -4.82
C LEU A 225 -20.84 1.04 -4.36
N ARG A 226 -21.28 2.22 -4.81
CA ARG A 226 -22.60 2.76 -4.48
C ARG A 226 -23.72 1.83 -4.98
N SER A 227 -23.62 1.35 -6.22
CA SER A 227 -24.59 0.40 -6.78
C SER A 227 -24.68 -0.86 -5.92
N GLN A 228 -23.54 -1.49 -5.61
CA GLN A 228 -23.51 -2.72 -4.83
C GLN A 228 -24.01 -2.55 -3.40
N LEU A 229 -23.71 -1.44 -2.73
CA LEU A 229 -24.25 -1.15 -1.39
C LEU A 229 -25.77 -1.00 -1.42
N ASN A 230 -26.32 -0.32 -2.43
CA ASN A 230 -27.76 -0.18 -2.59
C ASN A 230 -28.43 -1.53 -2.87
N ASP A 231 -27.79 -2.41 -3.65
CA ASP A 231 -28.30 -3.76 -3.93
C ASP A 231 -28.35 -4.65 -2.66
N LEU A 232 -27.55 -4.34 -1.64
CA LEU A 232 -27.58 -5.00 -0.33
C LEU A 232 -28.65 -4.50 0.63
N GLU A 233 -29.16 -3.28 0.42
CA GLU A 233 -30.30 -2.75 1.17
C GLU A 233 -31.59 -3.44 0.71
N THR A 234 -31.92 -4.56 1.34
CA THR A 234 -33.23 -5.20 1.13
C THR A 234 -34.35 -4.32 1.69
N SER A 235 -35.56 -4.40 1.12
CA SER A 235 -36.73 -3.65 1.62
C SER A 235 -37.00 -3.89 3.11
N GLU A 236 -36.66 -5.08 3.61
CA GLU A 236 -36.76 -5.42 5.03
C GLU A 236 -35.70 -4.71 5.89
N LYS A 237 -34.43 -4.65 5.44
CA LYS A 237 -33.37 -3.88 6.11
C LYS A 237 -33.65 -2.39 6.07
N GLN A 238 -34.16 -1.88 4.95
CA GLN A 238 -34.56 -0.48 4.81
C GLN A 238 -35.70 -0.14 5.78
N PHE A 239 -36.75 -0.98 5.82
CA PHE A 239 -37.84 -0.81 6.79
C PHE A 239 -37.36 -0.89 8.24
N GLN A 240 -36.48 -1.86 8.57
CA GLN A 240 -35.89 -1.96 9.89
C GLN A 240 -35.08 -0.70 10.25
N ARG A 241 -34.31 -0.16 9.31
CA ARG A 241 -33.53 1.07 9.50
C ARG A 241 -34.43 2.28 9.71
N GLU A 242 -35.46 2.45 8.88
CA GLU A 242 -36.44 3.53 9.01
C GLU A 242 -37.23 3.44 10.34
N MET A 243 -37.57 2.24 10.80
CA MET A 243 -38.25 2.03 12.08
C MET A 243 -37.35 2.24 13.29
N LEU A 244 -36.08 1.82 13.23
CA LEU A 244 -35.13 1.94 14.34
C LEU A 244 -34.52 3.33 14.47
N TYR A 245 -34.28 4.01 13.34
CA TYR A 245 -33.49 5.24 13.29
C TYR A 245 -34.21 6.42 12.63
N GLY A 246 -35.35 6.22 11.95
CA GLY A 246 -36.05 7.29 11.23
C GLY A 246 -35.18 7.89 10.13
N GLU A 247 -35.09 9.22 10.06
CA GLU A 247 -34.14 9.95 9.19
C GLU A 247 -32.69 9.94 9.72
N LYS A 248 -32.40 9.25 10.83
CA LYS A 248 -31.05 9.21 11.42
C LYS A 248 -30.30 7.99 10.90
N HIS A 249 -28.98 8.11 10.76
CA HIS A 249 -28.14 6.97 10.40
C HIS A 249 -27.71 6.20 11.65
N SER A 250 -27.72 4.87 11.55
CA SER A 250 -26.96 3.99 12.41
C SER A 250 -25.54 3.81 11.88
N GLY A 251 -24.61 3.44 12.76
CA GLY A 251 -23.25 3.10 12.36
C GLY A 251 -22.29 4.28 12.25
N LEU A 252 -21.05 3.98 11.85
CA LEU A 252 -19.97 4.95 11.72
C LEU A 252 -20.08 5.68 10.37
N GLN A 253 -20.34 6.99 10.40
CA GLN A 253 -20.35 7.81 9.19
C GLN A 253 -18.93 8.06 8.69
N THR A 254 -18.72 7.91 7.38
CA THR A 254 -17.41 8.15 6.76
C THR A 254 -17.52 8.97 5.48
N ASN A 255 -16.43 9.66 5.14
CA ASN A 255 -16.18 10.13 3.78
C ASN A 255 -15.32 9.09 3.03
N LEU A 256 -15.49 9.00 1.72
CA LEU A 256 -14.70 8.16 0.82
C LEU A 256 -13.94 9.05 -0.15
N ILE A 257 -12.63 8.86 -0.28
CA ILE A 257 -11.83 9.56 -1.30
C ILE A 257 -11.04 8.50 -2.07
N VAL A 258 -11.16 8.50 -3.39
CA VAL A 258 -10.54 7.50 -4.26
C VAL A 258 -9.57 8.19 -5.21
N ILE A 259 -8.29 7.81 -5.15
CA ILE A 259 -7.20 8.44 -5.89
C ILE A 259 -6.54 7.39 -6.79
N GLU A 260 -6.44 7.71 -8.08
CA GLU A 260 -5.67 6.92 -9.03
C GLU A 260 -4.20 7.33 -9.09
N ARG A 261 -3.31 6.37 -9.31
CA ARG A 261 -1.88 6.63 -9.44
C ARG A 261 -1.53 7.61 -10.56
N GLN A 262 -2.30 7.63 -11.65
CA GLN A 262 -2.12 8.58 -12.76
C GLN A 262 -2.37 10.05 -12.38
N ILE A 263 -3.01 10.33 -11.25
CA ILE A 263 -3.17 11.69 -10.74
C ILE A 263 -1.81 12.25 -10.28
N ASP A 264 -0.96 11.39 -9.75
CA ASP A 264 0.38 11.75 -9.30
C ASP A 264 1.39 10.65 -9.69
N PRO A 265 1.81 10.61 -10.96
CA PRO A 265 2.79 9.62 -11.43
C PRO A 265 4.22 9.95 -10.99
N LEU A 266 4.47 11.16 -10.46
CA LEU A 266 5.80 11.63 -10.10
C LEU A 266 6.25 11.12 -8.73
N THR A 267 5.38 11.17 -7.72
CA THR A 267 5.71 10.78 -6.34
C THR A 267 6.36 9.38 -6.22
N PRO A 268 5.86 8.32 -6.87
CA PRO A 268 6.48 7.00 -6.78
C PRO A 268 7.89 6.91 -7.38
N LEU A 269 8.31 7.90 -8.16
CA LEU A 269 9.63 7.92 -8.80
C LEU A 269 10.68 8.59 -7.93
N LEU A 270 10.28 9.31 -6.89
CA LEU A 270 11.22 9.99 -5.99
C LEU A 270 11.76 9.01 -4.95
N SER A 271 13.01 9.24 -4.55
CA SER A 271 13.64 8.44 -3.51
C SER A 271 12.99 8.71 -2.15
N GLN A 272 12.57 7.66 -1.45
CA GLN A 272 11.89 7.81 -0.17
C GLN A 272 12.91 8.04 0.95
N LEU A 273 12.74 9.09 1.75
CA LEU A 273 13.69 9.47 2.81
C LEU A 273 13.19 9.22 4.24
N THR A 274 12.03 8.59 4.40
CA THR A 274 11.59 8.08 5.70
C THR A 274 12.31 6.78 6.03
N TYR A 275 12.45 6.44 7.32
CA TYR A 275 13.11 5.18 7.72
C TYR A 275 12.50 3.95 7.04
N SER A 276 11.18 3.80 7.08
CA SER A 276 10.49 2.70 6.40
C SER A 276 10.50 2.83 4.87
N GLY A 277 10.52 4.05 4.33
CA GLY A 277 10.60 4.30 2.89
C GLY A 277 11.93 3.83 2.32
N MET A 278 13.05 4.18 2.96
CA MET A 278 14.38 3.72 2.57
C MET A 278 14.51 2.20 2.63
N LEU A 279 13.95 1.57 3.67
CA LEU A 279 13.92 0.11 3.77
C LEU A 279 13.12 -0.54 2.64
N ASN A 280 11.98 0.06 2.25
CA ASN A 280 11.18 -0.41 1.14
C ASN A 280 11.87 -0.26 -0.22
N ASP A 281 12.66 0.81 -0.38
CA ASP A 281 13.42 1.08 -1.60
C ASP A 281 14.64 0.14 -1.73
N ILE A 282 15.34 -0.15 -0.62
CA ILE A 282 16.54 -1.00 -0.60
C ILE A 282 16.19 -2.49 -0.63
N TYR A 283 15.30 -2.94 0.26
CA TYR A 283 14.98 -4.36 0.44
C TYR A 283 13.60 -4.71 -0.12
N GLY A 284 12.64 -3.81 0.07
CA GLY A 284 11.23 -4.10 -0.15
C GLY A 284 10.65 -5.02 0.93
N PHE A 285 9.33 -5.00 1.04
CA PHE A 285 8.61 -5.80 2.04
C PHE A 285 7.97 -7.06 1.45
N THR A 286 7.94 -8.13 2.26
CA THR A 286 7.03 -9.27 2.06
C THR A 286 5.61 -8.91 2.51
N VAL A 287 4.64 -9.76 2.16
CA VAL A 287 3.22 -9.59 2.56
C VAL A 287 3.05 -9.59 4.08
N ASP A 288 3.93 -10.26 4.83
CA ASP A 288 3.98 -10.31 6.29
C ASP A 288 4.91 -9.26 6.92
N ALA A 289 5.21 -8.17 6.20
CA ALA A 289 5.99 -7.02 6.67
C ALA A 289 7.43 -7.37 7.10
N LYS A 290 8.06 -8.33 6.42
CA LYS A 290 9.49 -8.64 6.58
C LYS A 290 10.34 -7.98 5.50
N LEU A 291 11.59 -7.67 5.84
CA LEU A 291 12.56 -7.13 4.90
C LEU A 291 13.16 -8.25 4.06
N LYS A 292 12.92 -8.20 2.74
CA LYS A 292 13.41 -9.23 1.82
C LYS A 292 14.93 -9.24 1.80
N GLY A 293 15.50 -10.44 1.92
CA GLY A 293 16.94 -10.65 1.76
C GLY A 293 17.84 -10.11 2.88
N LEU A 294 17.29 -9.54 3.95
CA LEU A 294 18.04 -9.12 5.13
C LEU A 294 17.80 -10.10 6.28
N LYS A 295 18.83 -10.84 6.70
CA LYS A 295 18.69 -11.82 7.79
C LYS A 295 18.96 -11.18 9.14
N PRO A 296 18.30 -11.62 10.22
CA PRO A 296 18.64 -11.18 11.58
C PRO A 296 20.11 -11.44 11.96
N SER A 297 20.69 -12.53 11.45
CA SER A 297 22.11 -12.88 11.64
C SER A 297 23.09 -11.86 11.03
N ASP A 298 22.64 -11.07 10.03
CA ASP A 298 23.47 -10.04 9.40
C ASP A 298 23.58 -8.76 10.26
N ILE A 299 22.82 -8.73 11.37
CA ILE A 299 22.62 -7.56 12.23
C ILE A 299 22.98 -7.87 13.68
N LEU A 300 22.52 -9.02 14.19
CA LEU A 300 22.65 -9.42 15.59
C LEU A 300 23.46 -10.72 15.69
N GLU A 301 24.55 -10.68 16.45
CA GLU A 301 25.35 -11.87 16.76
C GLU A 301 24.52 -12.87 17.59
N GLY A 302 24.50 -14.13 17.17
CA GLY A 302 23.74 -15.20 17.85
C GLY A 302 22.23 -15.18 17.59
N ALA A 303 21.74 -14.41 16.63
CA ALA A 303 20.34 -14.43 16.23
C ALA A 303 19.91 -15.78 15.63
N ASN A 304 18.62 -16.09 15.75
CA ASN A 304 18.02 -17.29 15.21
C ASN A 304 18.24 -17.44 13.69
N ASN A 305 18.13 -18.67 13.19
CA ASN A 305 18.20 -19.01 11.76
C ASN A 305 16.98 -18.51 10.95
N GLU A 306 16.35 -17.41 11.36
CA GLU A 306 15.32 -16.74 10.57
C GLU A 306 15.93 -16.19 9.27
N THR A 307 15.17 -16.25 8.20
CA THR A 307 15.64 -15.88 6.86
C THR A 307 15.49 -14.39 6.58
N GLU A 308 14.62 -13.69 7.31
CA GLU A 308 14.24 -12.30 7.04
C GLU A 308 13.90 -11.57 8.34
N VAL A 309 14.29 -10.30 8.44
CA VAL A 309 13.97 -9.43 9.58
C VAL A 309 12.48 -9.08 9.57
N THR A 310 11.81 -9.29 10.70
CA THR A 310 10.39 -8.93 10.91
C THR A 310 10.26 -7.57 11.60
N LEU A 311 9.38 -6.71 11.08
CA LEU A 311 9.08 -5.39 11.65
C LEU A 311 7.58 -5.28 11.99
N ASP A 312 7.24 -5.59 13.24
CA ASP A 312 5.85 -5.60 13.72
C ASP A 312 5.55 -4.35 14.56
N TYR A 313 4.81 -3.41 13.99
CA TYR A 313 4.44 -2.16 14.66
C TYR A 313 3.57 -2.33 15.92
N SER A 314 2.99 -3.51 16.15
CA SER A 314 2.19 -3.78 17.36
C SER A 314 3.03 -4.27 18.54
N MET A 315 4.22 -4.80 18.26
CA MET A 315 5.12 -5.40 19.26
C MET A 315 6.46 -4.66 19.38
N ASP A 316 6.85 -3.91 18.36
CA ASP A 316 8.10 -3.16 18.25
C ASP A 316 7.83 -1.66 18.36
N ASN A 317 7.98 -1.13 19.57
CA ASN A 317 7.80 0.29 19.88
C ASN A 317 8.87 1.19 19.25
N VAL A 318 10.09 0.67 19.08
CA VAL A 318 11.18 1.40 18.41
C VAL A 318 10.82 1.56 16.92
N TRP A 319 10.34 0.51 16.28
CA TRP A 319 9.85 0.59 14.90
C TRP A 319 8.67 1.56 14.75
N ASP A 320 7.67 1.50 15.65
CA ASP A 320 6.47 2.34 15.57
C ASP A 320 6.81 3.84 15.60
N ASP A 321 7.79 4.23 16.43
CA ASP A 321 8.27 5.61 16.55
C ASP A 321 9.13 6.05 15.37
N LEU A 322 9.95 5.15 14.80
CA LEU A 322 10.94 5.50 13.78
C LEU A 322 10.42 5.42 12.33
N LYS A 323 9.46 4.54 12.04
CA LYS A 323 9.11 4.16 10.64
C LYS A 323 8.79 5.34 9.71
N PHE A 324 8.17 6.40 10.23
CA PHE A 324 7.72 7.55 9.44
C PHE A 324 8.53 8.83 9.62
N ILE A 325 9.58 8.85 10.45
CA ILE A 325 10.46 10.02 10.53
C ILE A 325 11.49 9.99 9.39
N ASN A 326 12.03 11.15 9.05
CA ASN A 326 13.14 11.23 8.10
C ASN A 326 14.35 10.47 8.65
N PHE A 327 15.06 9.75 7.77
CA PHE A 327 16.19 8.93 8.17
C PHE A 327 17.31 9.72 8.86
N GLY A 328 17.53 10.98 8.46
CA GLY A 328 18.47 11.89 9.13
C GLY A 328 18.14 12.16 10.61
N ALA A 329 16.90 11.92 11.05
CA ALA A 329 16.46 12.07 12.44
C ALA A 329 16.51 10.76 13.24
N VAL A 330 16.72 9.60 12.58
CA VAL A 330 16.70 8.27 13.22
C VAL A 330 17.83 8.12 14.23
N GLY A 331 19.04 8.56 13.90
CA GLY A 331 20.18 8.48 14.83
C GLY A 331 19.95 9.25 16.13
N THR A 332 19.36 10.45 16.05
CA THR A 332 18.98 11.24 17.23
C THR A 332 17.93 10.52 18.07
N SER A 333 16.92 9.94 17.42
CA SER A 333 15.85 9.18 18.09
C SER A 333 16.38 7.94 18.79
N LEU A 334 17.24 7.15 18.12
CA LEU A 334 17.90 5.99 18.72
C LEU A 334 18.76 6.37 19.94
N ASN A 335 19.42 7.54 19.90
CA ASN A 335 20.18 8.04 21.04
C ASN A 335 19.29 8.44 22.24
N ILE A 336 18.09 8.99 21.98
CA ILE A 336 17.09 9.27 23.03
C ILE A 336 16.68 7.94 23.69
N TRP A 337 16.27 6.96 22.88
CA TRP A 337 15.93 5.61 23.34
C TRP A 337 17.06 4.94 24.14
N ALA A 338 18.32 5.07 23.69
CA ALA A 338 19.48 4.52 24.38
C ALA A 338 19.69 5.15 25.77
N LYS A 339 19.47 6.47 25.90
CA LYS A 339 19.56 7.17 27.18
C LYS A 339 18.44 6.75 28.12
N GLU A 340 17.20 6.71 27.64
CA GLU A 340 16.05 6.26 28.43
C GLU A 340 16.22 4.83 28.94
N LEU A 341 16.73 3.93 28.08
CA LEU A 341 17.06 2.56 28.46
C LEU A 341 18.15 2.53 29.53
N LYS A 342 19.21 3.33 29.38
CA LYS A 342 20.28 3.41 30.38
C LYS A 342 19.77 3.93 31.72
N ASP A 343 18.99 5.01 31.72
CA ASP A 343 18.43 5.61 32.93
C ASP A 343 17.51 4.62 33.66
N HIS A 344 16.69 3.86 32.91
CA HIS A 344 15.88 2.78 33.46
C HIS A 344 16.74 1.68 34.08
N TYR A 345 17.87 1.30 33.46
CA TYR A 345 18.78 0.32 34.04
C TYR A 345 19.46 0.83 35.31
N ASP A 346 19.93 2.07 35.31
CA ASP A 346 20.64 2.67 36.43
C ASP A 346 19.73 2.89 37.65
N SER A 347 18.41 3.00 37.45
CA SER A 347 17.41 3.04 38.52
C SER A 347 17.45 1.83 39.44
N ARG A 348 18.00 0.68 39.00
CA ARG A 348 18.20 -0.51 39.83
C ARG A 348 19.00 -0.26 41.11
N HIS A 349 19.89 0.74 41.09
CA HIS A 349 20.73 1.08 42.24
C HIS A 349 19.96 1.90 43.29
N GLN A 350 18.74 2.35 42.97
CA GLN A 350 17.84 3.12 43.83
C GLN A 350 16.76 2.25 44.48
N VAL A 351 16.76 0.95 44.18
CA VAL A 351 15.79 -0.04 44.67
C VAL A 351 16.25 -0.54 46.06
N GLU A 352 15.48 -0.24 47.11
CA GLU A 352 15.88 -0.55 48.50
C GLU A 352 14.97 -1.58 49.17
N THR A 353 13.69 -1.67 48.77
CA THR A 353 12.72 -2.58 49.38
C THR A 353 12.57 -3.89 48.60
N VAL A 354 12.21 -4.97 49.30
CA VAL A 354 11.92 -6.28 48.67
C VAL A 354 10.81 -6.19 47.62
N GLY A 355 9.84 -5.28 47.80
CA GLY A 355 8.78 -5.02 46.83
C GLY A 355 9.30 -4.40 45.53
N GLU A 356 10.17 -3.40 45.63
CA GLU A 356 10.78 -2.74 44.46
C GLU A 356 11.75 -3.68 43.74
N ILE A 357 12.50 -4.53 44.48
CA ILE A 357 13.37 -5.55 43.87
C ILE A 357 12.55 -6.51 43.03
N LYS A 358 11.41 -6.96 43.56
CA LYS A 358 10.49 -7.83 42.81
C LYS A 358 9.98 -7.15 41.55
N GLN A 359 9.52 -5.90 41.65
CA GLN A 359 9.07 -5.12 40.49
C GLN A 359 10.16 -4.95 39.43
N PHE A 360 11.39 -4.68 39.85
CA PHE A 360 12.53 -4.56 38.93
C PHE A 360 12.83 -5.90 38.22
N VAL A 361 12.85 -7.01 38.96
CA VAL A 361 13.06 -8.36 38.39
C VAL A 361 11.94 -8.71 37.42
N ASP A 362 10.69 -8.39 37.75
CA ASP A 362 9.53 -8.61 36.88
C ASP A 362 9.63 -7.79 35.57
N SER A 363 10.27 -6.61 35.60
CA SER A 363 10.50 -5.75 34.42
C SER A 363 11.70 -6.14 33.54
N LEU A 364 12.53 -7.09 33.97
CA LEU A 364 13.82 -7.40 33.31
C LEU A 364 13.63 -7.97 31.89
N GLY A 365 12.55 -8.71 31.66
CA GLY A 365 12.21 -9.23 30.33
C GLY A 365 11.95 -8.10 29.33
N GLU A 366 11.09 -7.14 29.70
CA GLU A 366 10.79 -5.97 28.88
C GLU A 366 12.06 -5.14 28.60
N PHE A 367 12.92 -4.99 29.62
CA PHE A 367 14.20 -4.31 29.47
C PHE A 367 15.10 -5.00 28.43
N GLN A 368 15.24 -6.32 28.50
CA GLN A 368 16.03 -7.10 27.55
C GLN A 368 15.46 -7.01 26.13
N ASP A 369 14.14 -7.04 25.99
CA ASP A 369 13.47 -6.88 24.70
C ASP A 369 13.71 -5.50 24.10
N ARG A 370 13.55 -4.42 24.90
CA ARG A 370 13.88 -3.06 24.46
C ARG A 370 15.34 -2.93 24.04
N GLN A 371 16.27 -3.54 24.78
CA GLN A 371 17.69 -3.56 24.41
C GLN A 371 17.93 -4.30 23.09
N ARG A 372 17.23 -5.42 22.85
CA ARG A 372 17.29 -6.18 21.60
C ARG A 372 16.76 -5.36 20.43
N LEU A 373 15.60 -4.71 20.57
CA LEU A 373 15.00 -3.85 19.55
C LEU A 373 15.90 -2.66 19.20
N LEU A 374 16.48 -2.00 20.21
CA LEU A 374 17.43 -0.92 20.00
C LEU A 374 18.66 -1.38 19.18
N LYS A 375 19.23 -2.54 19.52
CA LYS A 375 20.36 -3.12 18.76
C LYS A 375 19.95 -3.47 17.33
N LEU A 376 18.76 -4.06 17.15
CA LEU A 376 18.21 -4.40 15.84
C LEU A 376 18.13 -3.14 14.96
N HIS A 377 17.45 -2.09 15.43
CA HIS A 377 17.27 -0.86 14.67
C HIS A 377 18.56 -0.07 14.45
N THR A 378 19.50 -0.13 15.38
CA THR A 378 20.85 0.43 15.18
C THR A 378 21.55 -0.29 14.03
N GLY A 379 21.53 -1.62 14.02
CA GLY A 379 22.18 -2.39 12.96
C GLY A 379 21.48 -2.28 11.61
N ILE A 380 20.14 -2.24 11.57
CA ILE A 380 19.39 -1.93 10.32
C ILE A 380 19.77 -0.54 9.80
N SER A 381 19.83 0.47 10.68
CA SER A 381 20.23 1.84 10.28
C SER A 381 21.64 1.88 9.72
N SER A 382 22.58 1.08 10.25
CA SER A 382 23.92 0.93 9.68
C SER A 382 23.87 0.35 8.27
N LYS A 383 23.01 -0.63 7.99
CA LYS A 383 22.85 -1.18 6.62
C LYS A 383 22.30 -0.16 5.63
N ILE A 384 21.39 0.71 6.06
CA ILE A 384 20.94 1.85 5.23
C ILE A 384 22.12 2.79 4.96
N MET A 385 22.95 3.10 5.96
CA MET A 385 24.13 3.95 5.79
C MET A 385 25.17 3.35 4.83
N ASP A 386 25.35 2.02 4.83
CA ASP A 386 26.22 1.33 3.86
C ASP A 386 25.74 1.59 2.42
N HIS A 387 24.43 1.65 2.19
CA HIS A 387 23.85 1.97 0.88
C HIS A 387 23.97 3.47 0.53
N VAL A 388 23.71 4.36 1.49
CA VAL A 388 23.77 5.83 1.30
C VAL A 388 25.19 6.32 1.02
N ASN A 389 26.19 5.71 1.66
CA ASN A 389 27.60 6.12 1.51
C ASN A 389 28.30 5.45 0.31
N LYS A 390 27.62 4.53 -0.38
CA LYS A 390 28.24 3.80 -1.49
C LYS A 390 28.38 4.71 -2.71
N GLU A 391 29.64 4.94 -3.11
CA GLU A 391 30.04 5.49 -4.42
C GLU A 391 29.46 6.88 -4.77
N ALA A 392 28.98 7.65 -3.79
CA ALA A 392 28.32 8.95 -3.97
C ALA A 392 27.05 8.99 -4.84
N ILE A 393 26.69 7.87 -5.49
CA ILE A 393 25.54 7.74 -6.42
C ILE A 393 24.24 8.19 -5.75
N PHE A 394 24.06 7.86 -4.47
CA PHE A 394 22.84 8.24 -3.75
C PHE A 394 22.72 9.74 -3.55
N GLN A 395 23.79 10.44 -3.18
CA GLN A 395 23.78 11.89 -3.03
C GLN A 395 23.49 12.57 -4.38
N ASP A 396 24.21 12.18 -5.43
CA ASP A 396 24.02 12.75 -6.77
C ASP A 396 22.58 12.53 -7.29
N LEU A 397 22.03 11.34 -7.03
CA LEU A 397 20.64 11.02 -7.33
C LEU A 397 19.67 11.97 -6.62
N ILE A 398 19.82 12.18 -5.31
CA ILE A 398 18.95 13.08 -4.55
C ILE A 398 19.04 14.52 -5.10
N ASP A 399 20.25 14.99 -5.40
CA ASP A 399 20.46 16.35 -5.92
C ASP A 399 19.80 16.53 -7.29
N ILE A 400 19.92 15.53 -8.17
CA ILE A 400 19.26 15.54 -9.49
C ILE A 400 17.73 15.53 -9.34
N GLU A 401 17.18 14.68 -8.47
CA GLU A 401 15.72 14.61 -8.21
C GLU A 401 15.17 15.97 -7.75
N GLN A 402 15.87 16.63 -6.82
CA GLN A 402 15.52 17.97 -6.33
C GLN A 402 15.56 19.02 -7.44
N ASP A 403 16.66 19.06 -8.19
CA ASP A 403 16.85 20.01 -9.29
C ASP A 403 15.76 19.89 -10.36
N PHE A 404 15.31 18.66 -10.64
CA PHE A 404 14.23 18.42 -11.60
C PHE A 404 12.90 18.95 -11.09
N CYS A 405 12.54 18.68 -9.83
CA CYS A 405 11.26 19.09 -9.27
C CYS A 405 11.17 20.61 -9.05
N MET A 406 12.29 21.24 -8.66
CA MET A 406 12.41 22.69 -8.44
C MET A 406 12.60 23.49 -9.74
N ASN A 407 12.77 22.83 -10.89
CA ASN A 407 13.04 23.46 -12.18
C ASN A 407 14.37 24.25 -12.23
N ASN A 408 15.40 23.83 -11.47
CA ASN A 408 16.67 24.55 -11.37
C ASN A 408 17.55 24.44 -12.62
N LEU A 409 17.38 23.36 -13.39
CA LEU A 409 18.21 23.04 -14.56
C LEU A 409 17.40 23.13 -15.85
N ASP A 410 18.07 23.49 -16.95
CA ASP A 410 17.47 23.35 -18.28
C ASP A 410 17.48 21.88 -18.76
N ASN A 411 16.77 21.59 -19.86
CA ASN A 411 16.70 20.22 -20.41
C ASN A 411 18.07 19.64 -20.76
N LYS A 412 18.99 20.46 -21.28
CA LYS A 412 20.28 19.97 -21.79
C LYS A 412 21.14 19.52 -20.62
N VAL A 413 21.28 20.37 -19.62
CA VAL A 413 22.07 20.11 -18.41
C VAL A 413 21.47 18.95 -17.62
N SER A 414 20.13 18.87 -17.54
CA SER A 414 19.47 17.71 -16.94
C SER A 414 19.85 16.39 -17.62
N CYS A 415 19.86 16.33 -18.95
CA CYS A 415 20.29 15.13 -19.68
C CYS A 415 21.77 14.82 -19.44
N GLU A 416 22.65 15.84 -19.44
CA GLU A 416 24.08 15.67 -19.15
C GLU A 416 24.30 15.05 -17.77
N LYS A 417 23.62 15.54 -16.72
CA LYS A 417 23.69 14.94 -15.37
C LYS A 417 23.24 13.47 -15.33
N ILE A 418 22.21 13.10 -16.10
CA ILE A 418 21.76 11.70 -16.18
C ILE A 418 22.83 10.82 -16.83
N LEU A 419 23.46 11.31 -17.91
CA LEU A 419 24.55 10.60 -18.59
C LEU A 419 25.76 10.43 -17.67
N ASP A 420 26.15 11.49 -16.94
CA ASP A 420 27.26 11.42 -15.99
C ASP A 420 27.03 10.34 -14.92
N LEU A 421 25.83 10.26 -14.35
CA LEU A 421 25.47 9.25 -13.37
C LEU A 421 25.45 7.83 -13.97
N MET A 422 25.02 7.69 -15.22
CA MET A 422 25.04 6.42 -15.95
C MET A 422 26.49 5.97 -16.20
N TYR A 423 27.39 6.87 -16.61
CA TYR A 423 28.80 6.57 -16.82
C TYR A 423 29.56 6.33 -15.51
N ALA A 424 29.09 6.87 -14.39
CA ALA A 424 29.55 6.53 -13.05
C ALA A 424 29.14 5.12 -12.60
N GLY A 425 28.34 4.39 -13.39
CA GLY A 425 27.96 3.00 -13.14
C GLY A 425 26.66 2.85 -12.35
N ALA A 426 25.81 3.87 -12.30
CA ALA A 426 24.54 3.74 -11.60
C ALA A 426 23.61 2.68 -12.23
N PRO A 427 22.84 1.94 -11.41
CA PRO A 427 21.88 0.96 -11.88
C PRO A 427 20.88 1.49 -12.91
N ARG A 428 20.50 0.64 -13.87
CA ARG A 428 19.53 0.95 -14.92
C ARG A 428 18.22 1.51 -14.36
N GLU A 429 17.74 0.94 -13.26
CA GLU A 429 16.49 1.33 -12.61
C GLU A 429 16.52 2.80 -12.15
N ILE A 430 17.66 3.26 -11.65
CA ILE A 430 17.88 4.66 -11.26
C ILE A 430 17.89 5.56 -12.50
N ILE A 431 18.63 5.19 -13.55
CA ILE A 431 18.74 6.00 -14.77
C ILE A 431 17.37 6.13 -15.47
N LEU A 432 16.63 5.02 -15.63
CA LEU A 432 15.29 5.06 -16.23
C LEU A 432 14.32 5.90 -15.42
N ARG A 433 14.40 5.84 -14.08
CA ARG A 433 13.59 6.65 -13.18
C ARG A 433 13.88 8.14 -13.33
N LEU A 434 15.16 8.53 -13.39
CA LEU A 434 15.56 9.91 -13.66
C LEU A 434 15.10 10.40 -15.05
N CYS A 435 15.19 9.56 -16.08
CA CYS A 435 14.64 9.88 -17.41
C CYS A 435 13.12 10.12 -17.37
N CYS A 436 12.38 9.32 -16.62
CA CYS A 436 10.93 9.52 -16.43
C CYS A 436 10.63 10.81 -15.66
N LEU A 437 11.35 11.06 -14.56
CA LEU A 437 11.23 12.31 -13.80
C LEU A 437 11.53 13.53 -14.67
N LEU A 438 12.58 13.48 -15.49
CA LEU A 438 12.92 14.55 -16.41
C LEU A 438 11.78 14.79 -17.42
N SER A 439 11.27 13.72 -18.02
CA SER A 439 10.14 13.79 -18.95
C SER A 439 8.90 14.42 -18.30
N LEU A 440 8.51 13.96 -17.10
CA LEU A 440 7.33 14.47 -16.39
C LEU A 440 7.49 15.93 -15.94
N THR A 441 8.67 16.33 -15.46
CA THR A 441 8.92 17.70 -14.97
C THR A 441 9.07 18.70 -16.11
N LYS A 442 9.66 18.31 -17.25
CA LYS A 442 9.92 19.21 -18.38
C LYS A 442 8.86 19.21 -19.47
N ASN A 443 7.74 18.53 -19.25
CA ASN A 443 6.68 18.33 -20.23
C ASN A 443 7.23 17.69 -21.52
N GLY A 444 8.04 16.65 -21.35
CA GLY A 444 8.72 15.91 -22.39
C GLY A 444 10.17 16.35 -22.62
N ILE A 445 10.99 15.39 -23.05
CA ILE A 445 12.41 15.60 -23.37
C ILE A 445 12.53 16.15 -24.79
N ARG A 446 13.46 17.06 -25.05
CA ARG A 446 13.69 17.55 -26.44
C ARG A 446 14.08 16.39 -27.35
N ASP A 447 13.54 16.34 -28.58
CA ASP A 447 13.69 15.20 -29.49
C ASP A 447 15.14 14.76 -29.73
N LYS A 448 16.05 15.73 -29.91
CA LYS A 448 17.48 15.45 -30.06
C LYS A 448 18.06 14.76 -28.82
N ASP A 449 17.77 15.29 -27.63
CA ASP A 449 18.31 14.74 -26.38
C ASP A 449 17.66 13.40 -26.04
N PHE A 450 16.37 13.24 -26.33
CA PHE A 450 15.65 11.97 -26.17
C PHE A 450 16.28 10.88 -27.03
N THR A 451 16.66 11.21 -28.27
CA THR A 451 17.35 10.26 -29.16
C THR A 451 18.72 9.87 -28.60
N ILE A 452 19.49 10.84 -28.08
CA ILE A 452 20.79 10.59 -27.45
C ILE A 452 20.63 9.69 -26.22
N LEU A 453 19.77 10.06 -25.27
CA LEU A 453 19.50 9.26 -24.07
C LEU A 453 19.07 7.83 -24.42
N LYS A 454 18.21 7.68 -25.43
CA LYS A 454 17.76 6.37 -25.90
C LYS A 454 18.92 5.53 -26.43
N THR A 455 19.81 6.11 -27.24
CA THR A 455 20.99 5.41 -27.76
C THR A 455 21.91 4.98 -26.61
N GLU A 456 22.27 5.90 -25.72
CA GLU A 456 23.17 5.62 -24.59
C GLU A 456 22.61 4.58 -23.62
N LEU A 457 21.29 4.60 -23.38
CA LEU A 457 20.60 3.59 -22.56
C LEU A 457 20.71 2.19 -23.18
N VAL A 458 20.53 2.08 -24.49
CA VAL A 458 20.62 0.79 -25.19
C VAL A 458 22.06 0.31 -25.28
N ASP A 459 23.01 1.21 -25.51
CA ASP A 459 24.44 0.88 -25.57
C ASP A 459 24.97 0.43 -24.21
N THR A 460 24.50 1.03 -23.12
CA THR A 460 24.93 0.71 -21.74
C THR A 460 24.22 -0.51 -21.17
N PHE A 461 22.91 -0.63 -21.35
CA PHE A 461 22.06 -1.64 -20.66
C PHE A 461 21.46 -2.70 -21.59
N GLY A 462 21.72 -2.61 -22.90
CA GLY A 462 21.25 -3.57 -23.90
C GLY A 462 19.77 -3.43 -24.27
N ILE A 463 19.28 -4.44 -25.00
CA ILE A 463 17.93 -4.43 -25.60
C ILE A 463 16.79 -4.41 -24.58
N ASP A 464 17.02 -4.89 -23.36
CA ASP A 464 16.00 -4.89 -22.31
C ASP A 464 15.59 -3.47 -21.91
N ALA A 465 16.54 -2.52 -21.93
CA ALA A 465 16.25 -1.11 -21.67
C ALA A 465 15.33 -0.52 -22.75
N LEU A 466 15.49 -0.92 -24.03
CA LEU A 466 14.60 -0.50 -25.11
C LEU A 466 13.16 -0.98 -24.87
N MET A 467 12.99 -2.24 -24.46
CA MET A 467 11.68 -2.82 -24.16
C MET A 467 11.01 -2.17 -22.95
N GLN A 468 11.80 -1.74 -21.96
CA GLN A 468 11.31 -0.94 -20.83
C GLN A 468 10.90 0.47 -21.26
N LEU A 469 11.74 1.16 -22.05
CA LEU A 469 11.45 2.49 -22.58
C LEU A 469 10.15 2.53 -23.37
N GLU A 470 9.92 1.55 -24.26
CA GLU A 470 8.68 1.48 -25.04
C GLU A 470 7.44 1.36 -24.13
N ARG A 471 7.51 0.54 -23.08
CA ARG A 471 6.42 0.38 -22.11
C ARG A 471 6.17 1.66 -21.32
N LEU A 472 7.24 2.30 -20.83
CA LEU A 472 7.17 3.56 -20.09
C LEU A 472 6.58 4.69 -20.94
N SER A 473 6.94 4.76 -22.23
CA SER A 473 6.35 5.72 -23.17
C SER A 473 4.86 5.47 -23.39
N LYS A 474 4.43 4.21 -23.55
CA LYS A 474 2.99 3.88 -23.69
C LYS A 474 2.16 4.24 -22.45
N TYR A 475 2.77 4.22 -21.27
CA TYR A 475 2.13 4.66 -20.02
C TYR A 475 2.32 6.15 -19.71
N GLY A 476 3.00 6.90 -20.56
CA GLY A 476 3.15 8.35 -20.45
C GLY A 476 4.29 8.84 -19.54
N TYR A 477 5.16 7.94 -19.07
CA TYR A 477 6.24 8.29 -18.13
C TYR A 477 7.45 8.93 -18.83
N ILE A 478 7.85 8.40 -19.99
CA ILE A 478 8.99 8.92 -20.74
C ILE A 478 8.60 9.23 -22.19
N LEU A 479 8.60 10.52 -22.54
CA LEU A 479 8.12 11.03 -23.82
C LEU A 479 9.03 12.14 -24.33
N ASN A 480 9.04 12.34 -25.65
CA ASN A 480 9.57 13.57 -26.21
C ASN A 480 8.54 14.71 -26.08
N LYS A 481 8.98 15.96 -26.28
CA LYS A 481 8.08 17.12 -26.22
C LYS A 481 6.92 17.07 -27.21
N THR A 482 7.16 16.48 -28.38
CA THR A 482 6.17 16.46 -29.47
C THR A 482 4.93 15.65 -29.12
N VAL A 483 5.07 14.52 -28.41
CA VAL A 483 3.94 13.65 -28.06
C VAL A 483 3.53 13.75 -26.59
N PHE A 484 4.19 14.59 -25.78
CA PHE A 484 3.97 14.63 -24.33
C PHE A 484 2.51 14.87 -23.95
N SER A 485 1.88 15.87 -24.58
CA SER A 485 0.48 16.26 -24.29
C SER A 485 -0.55 15.20 -24.65
N ASP A 486 -0.21 14.27 -25.54
CA ASP A 486 -1.13 13.27 -26.06
C ASP A 486 -1.22 12.03 -25.15
N TYR A 487 -0.14 11.75 -24.43
CA TYR A 487 0.00 10.53 -23.61
C TYR A 487 0.09 10.79 -22.12
N ASN A 488 0.66 11.93 -21.68
CA ASN A 488 0.79 12.19 -20.25
C ASN A 488 -0.51 12.75 -19.64
N SER A 489 -0.75 12.41 -18.37
CA SER A 489 -1.95 12.87 -17.65
C SER A 489 -1.85 14.31 -17.16
N ILE A 490 -0.65 14.80 -16.84
CA ILE A 490 -0.42 16.19 -16.40
C ILE A 490 0.16 16.98 -17.56
N LYS A 491 -0.48 18.08 -17.96
CA LYS A 491 0.00 18.91 -19.08
C LYS A 491 1.16 19.82 -18.70
N ASP A 492 1.10 20.43 -17.53
CA ASP A 492 2.16 21.32 -17.04
C ASP A 492 2.45 21.09 -15.55
N PHE A 493 3.50 20.30 -15.29
CA PHE A 493 3.90 19.94 -13.94
C PHE A 493 4.31 21.15 -13.10
N HIS A 494 5.14 22.05 -13.61
CA HIS A 494 5.70 23.13 -12.79
C HIS A 494 4.65 24.16 -12.41
N THR A 495 3.70 24.45 -13.29
CA THR A 495 2.54 25.29 -12.94
C THR A 495 1.71 24.64 -11.84
N PHE A 496 1.43 23.34 -11.95
CA PHE A 496 0.69 22.61 -10.92
C PHE A 496 1.45 22.53 -9.59
N SER A 497 2.75 22.32 -9.67
CA SER A 497 3.68 22.27 -8.54
C SER A 497 3.70 23.59 -7.77
N ALA A 498 3.74 24.71 -8.50
CA ALA A 498 3.65 26.04 -7.90
C ALA A 498 2.31 26.25 -7.21
N TRP A 499 1.18 25.93 -7.87
CA TRP A 499 -0.15 26.10 -7.28
C TRP A 499 -0.33 25.35 -5.95
N TYR A 500 0.16 24.12 -5.87
CA TYR A 500 0.07 23.27 -4.68
C TYR A 500 1.24 23.42 -3.71
N ASP A 501 2.18 24.33 -4.00
CA ASP A 501 3.37 24.57 -3.19
C ASP A 501 4.07 23.24 -2.81
N LEU A 502 4.42 22.45 -3.82
CA LEU A 502 5.06 21.14 -3.63
C LEU A 502 6.51 21.28 -3.15
N CYS A 503 7.15 22.41 -3.45
CA CYS A 503 8.54 22.70 -3.11
C CYS A 503 8.62 24.01 -2.30
N PRO A 504 8.08 24.04 -1.06
CA PRO A 504 8.05 25.26 -0.25
C PRO A 504 9.47 25.73 0.09
N GLN A 505 9.71 27.04 0.05
CA GLN A 505 10.96 27.61 0.55
C GLN A 505 10.96 27.64 2.07
N LEU A 506 11.97 27.01 2.66
CA LEU A 506 12.07 26.84 4.12
C LEU A 506 13.05 27.87 4.68
N ASP A 507 12.51 28.99 5.17
CA ASP A 507 13.30 30.11 5.72
C ASP A 507 13.93 29.82 7.10
N LYS A 508 13.56 28.70 7.75
CA LYS A 508 14.00 28.32 9.09
C LYS A 508 14.68 26.95 9.08
N SER A 509 15.63 26.75 9.99
CA SER A 509 16.19 25.43 10.28
C SER A 509 15.05 24.46 10.59
N ILE A 510 14.94 23.41 9.77
CA ILE A 510 13.93 22.36 9.91
C ILE A 510 14.26 21.56 11.16
N ASP A 511 13.36 21.47 12.14
CA ASP A 511 13.46 20.46 13.19
C ASP A 511 13.16 19.09 12.55
N PRO A 512 14.14 18.18 12.43
CA PRO A 512 13.93 16.89 11.76
C PRO A 512 12.93 15.97 12.48
N LEU A 513 12.71 16.19 13.78
CA LEU A 513 11.76 15.42 14.59
C LEU A 513 10.36 16.01 14.55
N ASN A 514 10.25 17.34 14.43
CA ASN A 514 8.97 18.06 14.37
C ASN A 514 8.96 19.05 13.20
N PRO A 515 8.91 18.55 11.95
CA PRO A 515 8.92 19.42 10.78
C PRO A 515 7.61 20.25 10.71
N ASN A 516 7.70 21.49 10.25
CA ASN A 516 6.52 22.36 10.08
C ASN A 516 5.77 22.09 8.77
N GLU A 517 6.50 21.66 7.74
CA GLU A 517 5.97 21.23 6.44
C GLU A 517 6.39 19.78 6.18
N PRO A 518 5.58 18.98 5.44
CA PRO A 518 5.85 17.57 5.23
C PRO A 518 6.90 17.29 4.15
N THR A 519 7.95 18.12 4.05
CA THR A 519 9.06 17.98 3.08
C THR A 519 10.08 16.89 3.47
N PHE A 520 9.91 16.32 4.67
CA PHE A 520 10.81 15.33 5.27
C PHE A 520 10.76 13.95 4.58
N SER A 521 9.74 13.68 3.76
CA SER A 521 9.47 12.34 3.22
C SER A 521 10.11 12.09 1.84
N LEU A 522 10.23 13.12 0.98
CA LEU A 522 10.72 13.03 -0.40
C LEU A 522 11.64 14.21 -0.78
N CYS A 523 12.88 14.23 -0.29
CA CYS A 523 13.91 15.15 -0.78
C CYS A 523 13.50 16.64 -0.81
N GLY A 524 12.70 17.14 0.14
CA GLY A 524 12.24 18.53 0.10
C GLY A 524 10.93 18.75 -0.66
N ILE A 525 10.41 17.74 -1.36
CA ILE A 525 9.20 17.76 -2.16
C ILE A 525 8.05 17.14 -1.34
N ILE A 526 6.85 17.69 -1.50
CA ILE A 526 5.64 17.17 -0.87
C ILE A 526 4.86 16.36 -1.92
N PRO A 527 4.39 15.13 -1.60
CA PRO A 527 3.56 14.36 -2.51
C PRO A 527 2.36 15.14 -3.02
N LEU A 528 2.19 15.18 -4.35
CA LEU A 528 1.09 15.90 -4.97
C LEU A 528 -0.27 15.31 -4.57
N SER A 529 -0.37 13.97 -4.47
CA SER A 529 -1.57 13.28 -3.98
C SER A 529 -2.02 13.78 -2.59
N VAL A 530 -1.07 14.08 -1.70
CA VAL A 530 -1.36 14.54 -0.34
C VAL A 530 -1.67 16.04 -0.29
N ARG A 531 -1.05 16.86 -1.16
CA ARG A 531 -1.43 18.28 -1.31
C ARG A 531 -2.82 18.46 -1.92
N ILE A 532 -3.20 17.59 -2.85
CA ILE A 532 -4.58 17.52 -3.35
C ILE A 532 -5.54 17.10 -2.23
N LEU A 533 -5.19 16.09 -1.44
CA LEU A 533 -6.00 15.68 -0.29
C LEU A 533 -6.14 16.82 0.73
N GLU A 534 -5.06 17.56 1.00
CA GLU A 534 -5.08 18.73 1.87
C GLU A 534 -6.04 19.80 1.35
N SER A 535 -6.01 20.13 0.05
CA SER A 535 -6.86 21.19 -0.52
C SER A 535 -8.36 20.92 -0.45
N MET A 536 -8.77 19.66 -0.24
CA MET A 536 -10.16 19.28 0.01
C MET A 536 -10.67 19.76 1.37
N TYR A 537 -9.76 19.97 2.34
CA TYR A 537 -10.08 20.37 3.71
C TYR A 537 -9.54 21.75 4.07
N ASP A 538 -8.37 22.12 3.56
CA ASP A 538 -7.64 23.33 3.89
C ASP A 538 -6.97 23.92 2.65
N ARG A 539 -7.53 25.02 2.15
CA ARG A 539 -7.05 25.69 0.93
C ARG A 539 -5.98 26.75 1.19
N SER A 540 -5.48 26.87 2.41
CA SER A 540 -4.43 27.86 2.73
C SER A 540 -3.18 27.71 1.87
N VAL A 541 -2.84 26.50 1.45
CA VAL A 541 -1.70 26.20 0.57
C VAL A 541 -1.85 26.81 -0.82
N LEU A 542 -3.08 26.91 -1.34
CA LEU A 542 -3.33 27.44 -2.68
C LEU A 542 -3.29 28.97 -2.73
N LEU A 543 -3.46 29.66 -1.60
CA LEU A 543 -3.69 31.11 -1.55
C LEU A 543 -2.56 31.94 -2.15
N GLN A 544 -1.31 31.50 -2.00
CA GLN A 544 -0.16 32.27 -2.46
C GLN A 544 0.01 32.18 -3.98
N ASN A 545 -0.27 31.01 -4.55
CA ASN A 545 0.15 30.68 -5.91
C ASN A 545 -1.02 30.46 -6.87
N TYR A 546 -2.26 30.36 -6.38
CA TYR A 546 -3.47 30.14 -7.19
C TYR A 546 -4.62 31.10 -6.81
N SER A 547 -4.97 32.00 -7.74
CA SER A 547 -6.09 32.98 -7.73
C SER A 547 -6.54 33.55 -6.37
N SER A 548 -6.38 34.87 -6.21
CA SER A 548 -6.79 35.64 -5.02
C SER A 548 -8.29 35.67 -4.72
N GLN A 549 -9.15 35.18 -5.61
CA GLN A 549 -10.62 35.17 -5.45
C GLN A 549 -11.17 33.86 -4.85
N GLN A 550 -10.32 32.87 -4.58
CA GLN A 550 -10.75 31.65 -3.90
C GLN A 550 -11.08 31.99 -2.43
N PRO A 551 -12.28 31.63 -1.92
CA PRO A 551 -12.52 31.79 -0.49
C PRO A 551 -11.55 30.90 0.27
N PHE A 552 -10.98 31.41 1.36
CA PHE A 552 -10.33 30.57 2.34
C PHE A 552 -11.33 29.49 2.80
N VAL A 553 -11.01 28.22 2.55
CA VAL A 553 -11.83 27.09 2.96
C VAL A 553 -11.06 26.29 3.99
N ILE A 554 -11.56 26.30 5.23
CA ILE A 554 -11.38 25.19 6.17
C ILE A 554 -12.72 24.47 6.22
N SER A 555 -12.75 23.24 5.72
CA SER A 555 -13.96 22.42 5.64
C SER A 555 -13.86 21.18 6.51
N ARG A 556 -15.01 20.78 7.08
CA ARG A 556 -15.15 19.46 7.71
C ARG A 556 -15.43 18.37 6.69
N THR A 557 -16.17 18.64 5.63
CA THR A 557 -16.45 17.69 4.57
C THR A 557 -15.46 17.93 3.42
N PRO A 558 -14.85 16.89 2.83
CA PRO A 558 -13.97 17.10 1.69
C PRO A 558 -14.75 17.74 0.54
N THR A 559 -14.20 18.74 -0.14
CA THR A 559 -14.83 19.34 -1.33
C THR A 559 -13.82 19.87 -2.33
N LEU A 560 -14.08 19.60 -3.61
CA LEU A 560 -13.32 20.13 -4.74
C LEU A 560 -14.01 21.33 -5.40
N SER A 561 -15.10 21.84 -4.80
CA SER A 561 -15.84 22.97 -5.33
C SER A 561 -14.93 24.15 -5.67
N LYS A 562 -15.01 24.70 -6.89
CA LYS A 562 -14.17 25.78 -7.44
C LYS A 562 -12.74 25.39 -7.81
N LEU A 563 -12.37 24.10 -7.75
CA LEU A 563 -11.10 23.58 -8.26
C LEU A 563 -11.29 22.72 -9.53
N GLU A 564 -12.53 22.49 -9.97
CA GLU A 564 -12.87 21.62 -11.10
C GLU A 564 -12.15 22.08 -12.36
N GLN A 565 -12.21 23.37 -12.68
CA GLN A 565 -11.52 23.96 -13.84
C GLN A 565 -10.00 23.76 -13.79
N LEU A 566 -9.40 23.81 -12.60
CA LEU A 566 -7.97 23.56 -12.42
C LEU A 566 -7.64 22.11 -12.78
N PHE A 567 -8.42 21.13 -12.31
CA PHE A 567 -8.21 19.73 -12.67
C PHE A 567 -8.53 19.45 -14.14
N GLU A 568 -9.60 20.03 -14.70
CA GLU A 568 -9.94 19.88 -16.11
C GLU A 568 -8.87 20.46 -17.04
N SER A 569 -8.26 21.59 -16.64
CA SER A 569 -7.18 22.20 -17.43
C SER A 569 -5.97 21.28 -17.53
N GLN A 570 -5.60 20.62 -16.43
CA GLN A 570 -4.40 19.79 -16.34
C GLN A 570 -4.63 18.35 -16.83
N TYR A 571 -5.70 17.69 -16.38
CA TYR A 571 -5.96 16.27 -16.64
C TYR A 571 -7.04 16.01 -17.70
N GLY A 572 -7.78 17.04 -18.10
CA GLY A 572 -8.92 16.91 -19.01
C GLY A 572 -10.26 16.70 -18.28
N PRO A 573 -11.37 16.69 -19.04
CA PRO A 573 -12.72 16.64 -18.49
C PRO A 573 -13.04 15.31 -17.81
N GLY A 574 -13.87 15.36 -16.77
CA GLY A 574 -14.40 14.17 -16.08
C GLY A 574 -13.38 13.40 -15.24
N ILE A 575 -12.27 14.04 -14.86
CA ILE A 575 -11.24 13.45 -14.00
C ILE A 575 -11.62 13.55 -12.53
N VAL A 576 -12.39 14.57 -12.14
CA VAL A 576 -12.86 14.74 -10.77
C VAL A 576 -14.37 14.60 -10.71
N ASP A 577 -14.87 13.96 -9.66
CA ASP A 577 -16.31 13.77 -9.42
C ASP A 577 -16.56 13.78 -7.91
N GLU A 578 -17.54 14.59 -7.48
CA GLU A 578 -17.99 14.71 -6.09
C GLU A 578 -19.44 14.25 -6.01
N GLN A 579 -19.72 13.29 -5.12
CA GLN A 579 -21.07 12.76 -4.92
C GLN A 579 -21.46 12.82 -3.45
N VAL A 580 -22.69 13.29 -3.21
CA VAL A 580 -23.36 13.16 -1.92
C VAL A 580 -24.21 11.90 -1.96
N TRP A 581 -23.97 11.00 -1.02
CA TRP A 581 -24.67 9.71 -0.93
C TRP A 581 -25.90 9.81 -0.05
N ASP A 582 -25.80 10.61 1.02
CA ASP A 582 -26.93 10.92 1.89
C ASP A 582 -27.79 12.04 1.30
N GLN A 583 -29.08 11.77 1.08
CA GLN A 583 -30.08 12.76 0.64
C GLN A 583 -30.92 13.30 1.80
N SER A 584 -30.61 12.96 3.06
CA SER A 584 -31.38 13.44 4.20
C SER A 584 -31.34 14.98 4.24
N THR A 585 -32.53 15.59 4.17
CA THR A 585 -32.70 17.05 4.15
C THR A 585 -32.68 17.66 5.56
N SER A 586 -32.46 16.84 6.59
CA SER A 586 -32.47 17.26 7.98
C SER A 586 -31.19 18.03 8.32
N ALA A 587 -31.31 19.36 8.49
CA ALA A 587 -30.22 20.30 8.81
C ALA A 587 -29.51 20.06 10.16
N LYS A 588 -29.77 18.93 10.84
CA LYS A 588 -29.09 18.46 12.03
C LYS A 588 -29.09 16.93 12.04
N THR A 589 -28.05 16.32 11.50
CA THR A 589 -27.65 14.95 11.86
C THR A 589 -27.26 14.97 13.35
N MET A 590 -28.24 14.81 14.24
CA MET A 590 -27.98 14.63 15.66
C MET A 590 -27.48 13.20 15.87
N ILE A 591 -26.17 13.07 16.07
CA ILE A 591 -25.54 11.89 16.64
C ILE A 591 -26.16 11.67 18.02
N ILE A 592 -26.77 10.51 18.27
CA ILE A 592 -27.26 10.14 19.60
C ILE A 592 -26.02 9.69 20.40
N GLY A 593 -25.51 10.58 21.23
CA GLY A 593 -24.27 10.44 22.00
C GLY A 593 -23.64 11.83 22.20
N SER A 594 -23.11 12.13 23.38
CA SER A 594 -22.56 13.46 23.69
C SER A 594 -21.56 13.94 22.64
N ALA A 595 -21.78 15.13 22.08
CA ALA A 595 -20.92 15.79 21.10
C ALA A 595 -19.58 16.26 21.72
N GLU A 596 -18.79 15.35 22.27
CA GLU A 596 -17.41 15.59 22.67
C GLU A 596 -16.45 14.88 21.70
N LYS A 597 -15.62 15.65 20.99
CA LYS A 597 -14.36 15.20 20.35
C LYS A 597 -14.42 13.95 19.44
N HIS A 598 -15.51 13.69 18.71
CA HIS A 598 -15.51 12.61 17.72
C HIS A 598 -14.56 12.91 16.55
N THR A 599 -13.76 11.91 16.16
CA THR A 599 -12.91 11.92 14.97
C THR A 599 -13.72 11.40 13.78
N ASP A 600 -13.79 12.15 12.70
CA ASP A 600 -14.50 11.74 11.49
C ASP A 600 -13.62 10.75 10.71
N LEU A 601 -14.12 9.53 10.49
CA LEU A 601 -13.45 8.54 9.65
C LEU A 601 -13.44 9.02 8.18
N VAL A 602 -12.32 8.82 7.50
CA VAL A 602 -12.17 9.01 6.07
C VAL A 602 -11.45 7.79 5.49
N ILE A 603 -12.12 7.08 4.60
CA ILE A 603 -11.52 5.97 3.85
C ILE A 603 -10.84 6.56 2.60
N LEU A 604 -9.53 6.41 2.52
CA LEU A 604 -8.71 6.83 1.38
C LEU A 604 -8.35 5.59 0.54
N VAL A 605 -8.88 5.47 -0.66
CA VAL A 605 -8.57 4.37 -1.57
C VAL A 605 -7.51 4.82 -2.56
N PHE A 606 -6.39 4.09 -2.63
CA PHE A 606 -5.34 4.30 -3.64
C PHE A 606 -5.35 3.16 -4.65
N LEU A 607 -5.72 3.48 -5.89
CA LEU A 607 -5.72 2.56 -7.03
C LEU A 607 -4.43 2.73 -7.84
N GLY A 608 -3.70 1.64 -8.07
CA GLY A 608 -2.37 1.62 -8.68
C GLY A 608 -1.24 1.81 -7.68
N GLY A 609 -1.51 1.62 -6.40
CA GLY A 609 -0.54 1.59 -5.31
C GLY A 609 -0.21 2.93 -4.64
N ILE A 610 0.31 2.84 -3.42
CA ILE A 610 0.74 3.97 -2.57
C ILE A 610 2.19 3.78 -2.09
N THR A 611 2.91 4.87 -1.87
CA THR A 611 4.26 4.86 -1.27
C THR A 611 4.24 5.02 0.24
N VAL A 612 5.30 4.59 0.93
CA VAL A 612 5.46 4.80 2.38
C VAL A 612 5.58 6.30 2.69
N ALA A 613 6.23 7.06 1.82
CA ALA A 613 6.34 8.51 1.93
C ALA A 613 4.97 9.22 1.91
N GLU A 614 4.05 8.80 1.05
CA GLU A 614 2.66 9.30 1.04
C GLU A 614 1.97 8.99 2.37
N ILE A 615 2.11 7.78 2.91
CA ILE A 615 1.51 7.37 4.19
C ILE A 615 2.03 8.24 5.35
N ALA A 616 3.34 8.46 5.42
CA ALA A 616 3.97 9.33 6.41
C ALA A 616 3.43 10.77 6.33
N THR A 617 3.26 11.27 5.10
CA THR A 617 2.74 12.62 4.82
C THR A 617 1.24 12.74 5.13
N ILE A 618 0.44 11.68 4.92
CA ILE A 618 -0.97 11.62 5.34
C ILE A 618 -1.09 11.67 6.87
N LYS A 619 -0.22 10.96 7.61
CA LYS A 619 -0.18 11.05 9.08
C LYS A 619 0.17 12.46 9.55
N PHE A 620 1.11 13.11 8.89
CA PHE A 620 1.43 14.51 9.14
C PHE A 620 0.21 15.42 8.91
N LEU A 621 -0.46 15.27 7.75
CA LEU A 621 -1.67 16.03 7.41
C LEU A 621 -2.77 15.84 8.46
N GLN A 622 -2.97 14.61 8.95
CA GLN A 622 -3.95 14.33 10.01
C GLN A 622 -3.69 15.16 11.27
N ARG A 623 -2.42 15.25 11.70
CA ARG A 623 -2.02 16.07 12.88
C ARG A 623 -2.22 17.56 12.61
N ARG A 624 -1.90 18.03 11.40
CA ARG A 624 -2.08 19.43 10.97
C ARG A 624 -3.56 19.83 10.90
N LEU A 625 -4.43 19.00 10.35
CA LEU A 625 -5.87 19.25 10.34
C LEU A 625 -6.45 19.28 11.76
N ARG A 626 -5.98 18.37 12.64
CA ARG A 626 -6.37 18.35 14.05
C ARG A 626 -6.03 19.65 14.78
N SER A 627 -4.87 20.25 14.53
CA SER A 627 -4.50 21.54 15.14
C SER A 627 -5.41 22.69 14.66
N LYS A 628 -5.98 22.57 13.46
CA LYS A 628 -6.98 23.49 12.88
C LYS A 628 -8.44 23.10 13.24
N LYS A 629 -8.65 22.20 14.21
CA LYS A 629 -9.97 21.71 14.66
C LYS A 629 -10.76 20.93 13.59
N VAL A 630 -10.07 20.39 12.58
CA VAL A 630 -10.61 19.45 11.59
C VAL A 630 -10.14 18.06 11.98
N ASN A 631 -10.93 17.37 12.82
CA ASN A 631 -10.55 16.08 13.41
C ASN A 631 -10.84 14.94 12.44
N LYS A 632 -9.92 14.66 11.51
CA LYS A 632 -10.01 13.49 10.61
C LYS A 632 -9.20 12.31 11.12
N HIS A 633 -9.70 11.12 10.83
CA HIS A 633 -8.95 9.87 10.93
C HIS A 633 -8.91 9.21 9.55
N PHE A 634 -7.75 9.27 8.90
CA PHE A 634 -7.57 8.68 7.58
C PHE A 634 -7.20 7.20 7.71
N VAL A 635 -7.93 6.34 7.00
CA VAL A 635 -7.62 4.92 6.83
C VAL A 635 -7.43 4.66 5.35
N VAL A 636 -6.24 4.23 4.98
CA VAL A 636 -5.84 3.97 3.60
C VAL A 636 -6.18 2.53 3.24
N VAL A 637 -6.89 2.33 2.13
CA VAL A 637 -7.10 1.03 1.49
C VAL A 637 -6.38 1.06 0.14
N THR A 638 -5.51 0.09 -0.13
CA THR A 638 -4.74 0.06 -1.38
C THR A 638 -4.61 -1.34 -1.96
N ASP A 639 -4.42 -1.42 -3.28
CA ASP A 639 -4.14 -2.67 -3.98
C ASP A 639 -2.71 -3.17 -3.72
N GLY A 640 -1.76 -2.28 -3.40
CA GLY A 640 -0.39 -2.65 -3.04
C GLY A 640 0.52 -1.48 -2.68
N LEU A 641 1.68 -1.80 -2.12
CA LEU A 641 2.72 -0.81 -1.81
C LEU A 641 3.68 -0.65 -3.00
N LEU A 642 4.02 0.60 -3.33
CA LEU A 642 5.04 0.96 -4.31
C LEU A 642 6.36 1.30 -3.61
N ASN A 643 7.47 1.01 -4.30
CA ASN A 643 8.80 1.53 -3.99
C ASN A 643 9.34 2.31 -5.19
N SER A 644 10.44 3.05 -5.02
CA SER A 644 11.05 3.80 -6.12
C SER A 644 11.51 2.93 -7.29
N ASN A 645 11.76 1.65 -7.01
CA ASN A 645 12.10 0.63 -8.01
C ASN A 645 10.87 0.08 -8.75
N ALA A 646 9.65 0.51 -8.46
CA ALA A 646 8.43 -0.01 -9.09
C ALA A 646 8.38 0.25 -10.60
N ILE A 647 9.10 1.24 -11.13
CA ILE A 647 9.31 1.45 -12.58
C ILE A 647 9.92 0.21 -13.24
N SER A 648 10.79 -0.53 -12.56
CA SER A 648 11.40 -1.75 -13.09
C SER A 648 10.36 -2.84 -13.40
N GLN A 649 9.19 -2.73 -12.76
CA GLN A 649 8.07 -3.67 -12.83
C GLN A 649 6.94 -3.19 -13.76
N ILE A 650 7.05 -1.96 -14.29
CA ILE A 650 6.27 -1.41 -15.43
C ILE A 650 6.91 -1.89 -16.73
#